data_AF-A0A1M3CDH2-F1
#
_entry.id   AF-A0A1M3CDH2-F1
#
_cell.length_a   1.000
_cell.length_b   1.000
_cell.length_c   1.000
_cell.angle_alpha   90.00
_cell.angle_beta   90.00
_cell.angle_gamma   90.00
#
_symmetry.space_group_name_H-M   'P 1'
#
loop_
_entity.id
_entity.type
_entity.pdbx_description
1 polymer ?
#
loop_
_entity_poly.entity_id
_entity_poly.type
_entity_poly.pdbx_seq_one_letter_code
_entity_poly.pdbx_strand_id
1 'polypeptide(L)'
;MKTNIGHLDTAAGVVGVIKAALAVRHGEIPPTLGFEKPNPAIDFAASPFLVADRLAAWPAGGGPRRAAVNSLGVGGTNAHVILEQPPVRQAGLAAAQEPLLLFLSARQRKAVEQAATRLASALSDQPGLALGDVAHTLFSGRRHFEHRMVLAAASGEEAVAILSDPKSKRAFFHVPVEANAGAVFLFPGGGVQHPGMARCLYRDDAAFRATIDEGLSYLPAAAAEEIRGVWLGSGGEDAGRAFQRPSVQLPAILILEVALARAWMSWGVVPAALHGHSMGENAAACIAGVMSFRDAVHLVRLRGELFDSVEPGGMLSVPMDHESLLALLPPELDVASVNAPGLCVVSGRNRDLDRFRTRLEERGVDATRIPIDIAAHSRMLEPILPRFEAFLRGLSLRAPEIPIVSNRSGGWLTAEEATDPAYWVDHLRSTVLFAKGMETLAKSAPYIYIEAGPGRVLSSLAKAQGSIEANQIINSLPHPDEEWDDRRHFLCALGRGWATGLPVAVSRLWEGGRPSFVTLPAYPFQHRRYFIERASGADERREDEMAVTREPDMARWGYRPAWKQALVDYVSGAEATPRSWLFFLDEAGVGMQLATRLRGLGHRVVTVSLGDAFFRHDGDHYVLCAEAGKAGYDALVSALAADDALPSRIVHMWLLTEMESFRPGSNFFHRNQECGFYSLLHLAQALGDVARAEDLHVTVVTNGMQRVFDEVLAYPEKATVLGTALVIPREMPGTTVSRSRRGDLPSAGAGAPRLPSRADSGRRSPTHCGRTCCPGRPRKSSPIARGAAGCGSTTGWRSKAAPTVPRCSGRRASICSPAVSGTSPSSSRTNLPRGSGPGSCLSGEPRFRHARNGRLTTGCTATMPCAARLRQSAGWRRKGPRCFTFPAM
;
A
#
# COMPACT_ATOMS: atom_id res chain seq x y z
N MET A 1 33.51 -4.62 -17.12
CA MET A 1 32.62 -4.35 -15.96
C MET A 1 33.44 -3.80 -14.80
N LYS A 2 34.33 -4.59 -14.18
CA LYS A 2 35.30 -4.07 -13.19
C LYS A 2 36.15 -2.91 -13.77
N THR A 3 36.51 -3.02 -15.04
CA THR A 3 37.15 -1.99 -15.87
C THR A 3 36.28 -0.78 -16.26
N ASN A 4 34.97 -0.79 -15.99
CA ASN A 4 34.06 0.32 -16.33
C ASN A 4 33.62 1.10 -15.09
N ILE A 5 33.37 0.42 -13.97
CA ILE A 5 32.79 1.01 -12.74
C ILE A 5 33.48 0.54 -11.45
N GLY A 6 34.72 0.05 -11.55
CA GLY A 6 35.51 -0.43 -10.42
C GLY A 6 35.11 -1.82 -9.89
N HIS A 7 35.84 -2.29 -8.88
CA HIS A 7 35.48 -3.51 -8.16
C HIS A 7 34.47 -3.18 -7.05
N LEU A 8 33.19 -3.40 -7.32
CA LEU A 8 32.09 -3.16 -6.37
C LEU A 8 32.00 -4.23 -5.26
N ASP A 9 33.15 -4.66 -4.74
CA ASP A 9 33.33 -5.75 -3.75
C ASP A 9 32.28 -6.88 -3.88
N THR A 10 31.40 -7.03 -2.88
CA THR A 10 30.36 -8.06 -2.79
C THR A 10 29.34 -8.02 -3.93
N ALA A 11 29.10 -6.86 -4.54
CA ALA A 11 28.22 -6.68 -5.70
C ALA A 11 28.90 -7.00 -7.05
N ALA A 12 30.23 -7.20 -7.09
CA ALA A 12 30.96 -7.40 -8.34
C ALA A 12 30.54 -8.67 -9.11
N GLY A 13 30.02 -9.69 -8.41
CA GLY A 13 29.45 -10.89 -9.03
C GLY A 13 28.12 -10.61 -9.74
N VAL A 14 27.14 -10.04 -9.03
CA VAL A 14 25.80 -9.77 -9.60
C VAL A 14 25.83 -8.73 -10.73
N VAL A 15 26.73 -7.74 -10.69
CA VAL A 15 26.87 -6.81 -11.82
C VAL A 15 27.60 -7.45 -13.02
N GLY A 16 28.40 -8.51 -12.78
CA GLY A 16 28.85 -9.42 -13.84
C GLY A 16 27.69 -10.15 -14.53
N VAL A 17 26.75 -10.69 -13.74
CA VAL A 17 25.50 -11.31 -14.23
C VAL A 17 24.66 -10.31 -15.03
N ILE A 18 24.55 -9.05 -14.58
CA ILE A 18 23.86 -7.99 -15.33
C ILE A 18 24.56 -7.68 -16.66
N LYS A 19 25.90 -7.59 -16.72
CA LYS A 19 26.63 -7.43 -18.00
C LYS A 19 26.31 -8.59 -18.96
N ALA A 20 26.36 -9.83 -18.46
CA ALA A 20 26.12 -11.03 -19.26
C ALA A 20 24.68 -11.10 -19.78
N ALA A 21 23.68 -10.83 -18.93
CA ALA A 21 22.27 -10.84 -19.32
C ALA A 21 21.95 -9.78 -20.38
N LEU A 22 22.52 -8.56 -20.25
CA LEU A 22 22.36 -7.52 -21.27
C LEU A 22 23.07 -7.89 -22.58
N ALA A 23 24.31 -8.38 -22.53
CA ALA A 23 25.04 -8.84 -23.72
C ALA A 23 24.28 -9.93 -24.50
N VAL A 24 23.72 -10.91 -23.78
CA VAL A 24 22.89 -11.99 -24.36
C VAL A 24 21.57 -11.45 -24.93
N ARG A 25 20.90 -10.50 -24.25
CA ARG A 25 19.65 -9.86 -24.70
C ARG A 25 19.85 -9.05 -25.98
N HIS A 26 20.84 -8.17 -26.00
CA HIS A 26 21.10 -7.27 -27.14
C HIS A 26 21.80 -8.00 -28.30
N GLY A 27 22.53 -9.09 -28.01
CA GLY A 27 23.32 -9.78 -29.02
C GLY A 27 24.61 -9.04 -29.35
N GLU A 28 25.25 -8.47 -28.35
CA GLU A 28 26.46 -7.65 -28.47
C GLU A 28 27.40 -7.90 -27.29
N ILE A 29 28.70 -7.87 -27.53
CA ILE A 29 29.75 -8.00 -26.51
C ILE A 29 30.38 -6.61 -26.32
N PRO A 30 30.05 -5.88 -25.23
CA PRO A 30 30.60 -4.55 -25.01
C PRO A 30 32.02 -4.61 -24.42
N PRO A 31 32.87 -3.63 -24.76
CA PRO A 31 34.32 -3.70 -24.61
C PRO A 31 34.84 -3.71 -23.17
N THR A 32 36.11 -4.08 -23.06
CA THR A 32 36.91 -4.06 -21.84
C THR A 32 37.80 -2.83 -21.86
N LEU A 33 37.38 -1.75 -21.18
CA LEU A 33 38.18 -0.52 -21.09
C LEU A 33 39.52 -0.77 -20.38
N GLY A 34 40.53 0.02 -20.70
CA GLY A 34 41.89 -0.14 -20.14
C GLY A 34 42.64 -1.37 -20.65
N PHE A 35 42.24 -1.93 -21.79
CA PHE A 35 42.94 -3.03 -22.45
C PHE A 35 43.60 -2.54 -23.74
N GLU A 36 44.93 -2.53 -23.77
CA GLU A 36 45.74 -2.17 -24.95
C GLU A 36 46.50 -3.39 -25.51
N LYS A 37 47.01 -4.25 -24.63
CA LYS A 37 47.75 -5.48 -24.98
C LYS A 37 47.47 -6.56 -23.92
N PRO A 38 47.39 -7.86 -24.28
CA PRO A 38 47.32 -8.94 -23.31
C PRO A 38 48.54 -8.97 -22.37
N ASN A 39 48.32 -9.47 -21.15
CA ASN A 39 49.39 -9.77 -20.18
C ASN A 39 50.32 -10.84 -20.77
N PRO A 40 51.65 -10.60 -20.89
CA PRO A 40 52.59 -11.57 -21.44
C PRO A 40 52.65 -12.93 -20.71
N ALA A 41 52.18 -13.01 -19.46
CA ALA A 41 52.08 -14.26 -18.71
C ALA A 41 50.88 -15.14 -19.12
N ILE A 42 50.06 -14.72 -20.08
CA ILE A 42 48.91 -15.46 -20.61
C ILE A 42 49.09 -15.61 -22.12
N ASP A 43 49.32 -16.85 -22.58
CA ASP A 43 49.34 -17.15 -24.01
C ASP A 43 47.92 -17.15 -24.58
N PHE A 44 47.45 -15.96 -24.95
CA PHE A 44 46.19 -15.80 -25.67
C PHE A 44 46.27 -16.32 -27.11
N ALA A 45 47.47 -16.38 -27.72
CA ALA A 45 47.63 -16.72 -29.13
C ALA A 45 47.44 -18.22 -29.40
N ALA A 46 47.82 -19.08 -28.46
CA ALA A 46 47.51 -20.51 -28.48
C ALA A 46 46.12 -20.86 -27.89
N SER A 47 45.32 -19.86 -27.51
CA SER A 47 44.05 -20.05 -26.80
C SER A 47 42.81 -19.75 -27.66
N PRO A 48 41.64 -20.32 -27.34
CA PRO A 48 40.36 -19.92 -27.94
C PRO A 48 39.79 -18.62 -27.34
N PHE A 49 40.50 -17.95 -26.43
CA PHE A 49 40.01 -16.78 -25.71
C PHE A 49 40.45 -15.47 -26.38
N LEU A 50 39.53 -14.52 -26.46
CA LEU A 50 39.76 -13.18 -26.99
C LEU A 50 39.21 -12.15 -26.01
N VAL A 51 39.95 -11.06 -25.79
CA VAL A 51 39.46 -9.90 -25.03
C VAL A 51 38.78 -8.94 -25.99
N ALA A 52 37.51 -8.64 -25.76
CA ALA A 52 36.79 -7.62 -26.53
C ALA A 52 37.35 -6.23 -26.19
N ASP A 53 38.11 -5.65 -27.13
CA ASP A 53 38.67 -4.30 -27.11
C ASP A 53 37.66 -3.23 -27.57
N ARG A 54 36.82 -3.59 -28.54
CA ARG A 54 35.72 -2.81 -29.12
C ARG A 54 34.36 -3.49 -28.92
N LEU A 55 33.28 -2.77 -29.24
CA LEU A 55 31.94 -3.36 -29.32
C LEU A 55 31.92 -4.37 -30.48
N ALA A 56 31.51 -5.61 -30.20
CA ALA A 56 31.42 -6.67 -31.20
C ALA A 56 30.00 -7.25 -31.25
N ALA A 57 29.47 -7.48 -32.46
CA ALA A 57 28.21 -8.17 -32.63
C ALA A 57 28.33 -9.66 -32.21
N TRP A 58 27.32 -10.16 -31.53
CA TRP A 58 27.17 -11.58 -31.18
C TRP A 58 26.08 -12.19 -32.08
N PRO A 59 26.43 -12.71 -33.28
CA PRO A 59 25.44 -13.24 -34.21
C PRO A 59 24.65 -14.40 -33.58
N ALA A 60 23.41 -14.59 -34.06
CA ALA A 60 22.64 -15.76 -33.72
C ALA A 60 23.21 -16.99 -34.47
N GLY A 61 23.69 -17.98 -33.73
CA GLY A 61 24.11 -19.26 -34.29
C GLY A 61 22.96 -20.28 -34.32
N GLY A 62 23.28 -21.55 -34.58
CA GLY A 62 22.31 -22.68 -34.54
C GLY A 62 21.82 -23.07 -33.13
N GLY A 63 21.88 -22.15 -32.15
CA GLY A 63 21.48 -22.36 -30.77
C GLY A 63 21.48 -21.05 -29.97
N PRO A 64 20.91 -21.04 -28.76
CA PRO A 64 20.80 -19.84 -27.93
C PRO A 64 22.18 -19.32 -27.50
N ARG A 65 22.34 -17.99 -27.44
CA ARG A 65 23.56 -17.37 -26.89
C ARG A 65 23.75 -17.78 -25.43
N ARG A 66 24.99 -18.08 -25.04
CA ARG A 66 25.35 -18.46 -23.67
C ARG A 66 26.53 -17.64 -23.18
N ALA A 67 26.48 -17.19 -21.94
CA ALA A 67 27.52 -16.37 -21.32
C ALA A 67 27.87 -16.91 -19.92
N ALA A 68 29.16 -17.02 -19.61
CA ALA A 68 29.65 -17.42 -18.30
C ALA A 68 30.07 -16.20 -17.46
N VAL A 69 29.82 -16.27 -16.16
CA VAL A 69 30.23 -15.26 -15.17
C VAL A 69 30.98 -15.98 -14.04
N ASN A 70 32.19 -15.52 -13.74
CA ASN A 70 33.02 -16.03 -12.67
C ASN A 70 33.25 -14.94 -11.61
N SER A 71 33.15 -15.30 -10.33
CA SER A 71 33.38 -14.40 -9.20
C SER A 71 34.18 -15.14 -8.12
N LEU A 72 35.29 -14.55 -7.71
CA LEU A 72 36.26 -15.13 -6.78
C LEU A 72 36.30 -14.23 -5.54
N GLY A 73 36.04 -14.77 -4.35
CA GLY A 73 36.13 -14.05 -3.08
C GLY A 73 37.53 -14.15 -2.47
N VAL A 74 37.94 -13.13 -1.71
CA VAL A 74 39.28 -13.10 -1.07
C VAL A 74 39.53 -14.25 -0.10
N GLY A 75 38.47 -14.82 0.50
CA GLY A 75 38.52 -16.02 1.34
C GLY A 75 38.57 -17.35 0.56
N GLY A 76 38.79 -17.34 -0.75
CA GLY A 76 38.92 -18.55 -1.59
C GLY A 76 37.60 -19.11 -2.14
N THR A 77 36.44 -18.62 -1.70
CA THR A 77 35.12 -19.05 -2.20
C THR A 77 34.92 -18.57 -3.65
N ASN A 78 34.69 -19.52 -4.56
CA ASN A 78 34.54 -19.27 -5.99
C ASN A 78 33.12 -19.60 -6.45
N ALA A 79 32.52 -18.74 -7.26
CA ALA A 79 31.17 -18.90 -7.81
C ALA A 79 31.17 -18.73 -9.34
N HIS A 80 30.62 -19.71 -10.04
CA HIS A 80 30.50 -19.72 -11.50
C HIS A 80 29.04 -19.87 -11.92
N VAL A 81 28.57 -19.04 -12.86
CA VAL A 81 27.19 -19.01 -13.34
C VAL A 81 27.18 -18.99 -14.87
N ILE A 82 26.39 -19.88 -15.47
CA ILE A 82 26.13 -19.89 -16.91
C ILE A 82 24.73 -19.29 -17.14
N LEU A 83 24.64 -18.30 -18.02
CA LEU A 83 23.40 -17.71 -18.49
C LEU A 83 23.11 -18.19 -19.92
N GLU A 84 21.83 -18.40 -20.24
CA GLU A 84 21.35 -18.73 -21.58
C GLU A 84 20.31 -17.70 -22.04
N GLN A 85 20.24 -17.46 -23.35
CA GLN A 85 19.22 -16.62 -23.98
C GLN A 85 17.82 -17.20 -23.75
N PRO A 86 16.83 -16.38 -23.33
CA PRO A 86 15.46 -16.86 -23.16
C PRO A 86 14.85 -17.30 -24.51
N PRO A 87 13.94 -18.30 -24.52
CA PRO A 87 13.21 -18.69 -25.72
C PRO A 87 12.49 -17.51 -26.38
N VAL A 88 12.43 -17.51 -27.72
CA VAL A 88 11.74 -16.46 -28.47
C VAL A 88 10.25 -16.52 -28.19
N ARG A 89 9.73 -15.53 -27.45
CA ARG A 89 8.29 -15.35 -27.23
C ARG A 89 7.64 -14.96 -28.56
N GLN A 90 6.72 -15.79 -29.05
CA GLN A 90 5.86 -15.41 -30.17
C GLN A 90 5.07 -14.14 -29.81
N ALA A 91 4.96 -13.21 -30.75
CA ALA A 91 4.11 -12.04 -30.58
C ALA A 91 2.66 -12.48 -30.34
N GLY A 92 1.99 -11.88 -29.36
CA GLY A 92 0.56 -12.06 -29.19
C GLY A 92 -0.19 -11.48 -30.39
N LEU A 93 -1.37 -12.04 -30.69
CA LEU A 93 -2.31 -11.35 -31.57
C LEU A 93 -2.64 -9.99 -30.94
N ALA A 94 -2.49 -8.92 -31.71
CA ALA A 94 -2.91 -7.60 -31.27
C ALA A 94 -4.43 -7.62 -31.05
N ALA A 95 -4.87 -7.29 -29.84
CA ALA A 95 -6.28 -7.05 -29.57
C ALA A 95 -6.76 -5.85 -30.40
N ALA A 96 -8.08 -5.77 -30.64
CA ALA A 96 -8.69 -4.62 -31.31
C ALA A 96 -8.38 -3.31 -30.55
N GLN A 97 -8.49 -2.17 -31.24
CA GLN A 97 -8.27 -0.84 -30.66
C GLN A 97 -9.44 -0.42 -29.76
N GLU A 98 -9.61 -1.13 -28.66
CA GLU A 98 -10.54 -0.77 -27.59
C GLU A 98 -9.91 0.25 -26.64
N PRO A 99 -10.71 1.13 -26.01
CA PRO A 99 -10.21 2.01 -24.97
C PRO A 99 -9.71 1.17 -23.79
N LEU A 100 -8.52 1.50 -23.30
CA LEU A 100 -7.83 0.78 -22.24
C LEU A 100 -7.71 1.65 -21.00
N LEU A 101 -7.85 1.00 -19.85
CA LEU A 101 -7.79 1.62 -18.53
C LEU A 101 -6.36 1.50 -17.98
N LEU A 102 -5.70 2.64 -17.77
CA LEU A 102 -4.36 2.71 -17.19
C LEU A 102 -4.44 2.98 -15.69
N PHE A 103 -3.56 2.33 -14.94
CA PHE A 103 -3.50 2.38 -13.49
C PHE A 103 -2.12 2.86 -13.02
N LEU A 104 -2.07 3.89 -12.20
CA LEU A 104 -0.86 4.32 -11.51
C LEU A 104 -1.12 4.35 -10.01
N SER A 105 -0.17 3.89 -9.19
CA SER A 105 -0.31 4.01 -7.74
C SER A 105 1.02 4.16 -7.00
N ALA A 106 0.99 4.85 -5.88
CA ALA A 106 2.16 5.09 -5.05
C ALA A 106 1.82 5.37 -3.58
N ARG A 107 2.85 5.36 -2.73
CA ARG A 107 2.77 5.69 -1.29
C ARG A 107 2.46 7.16 -0.99
N GLN A 108 2.51 8.04 -2.00
CA GLN A 108 2.27 9.48 -1.86
C GLN A 108 1.70 10.02 -3.18
N ARG A 109 0.74 10.97 -3.13
CA ARG A 109 0.16 11.61 -4.33
C ARG A 109 1.23 12.13 -5.31
N LYS A 110 2.24 12.84 -4.81
CA LYS A 110 3.37 13.37 -5.59
C LYS A 110 4.16 12.29 -6.35
N ALA A 111 4.22 11.08 -5.82
CA ALA A 111 4.86 9.95 -6.51
C ALA A 111 3.96 9.38 -7.62
N VAL A 112 2.63 9.47 -7.52
CA VAL A 112 1.71 9.13 -8.63
C VAL A 112 1.85 10.15 -9.76
N GLU A 113 1.90 11.44 -9.43
CA GLU A 113 2.10 12.54 -10.39
C GLU A 113 3.44 12.40 -11.13
N GLN A 114 4.53 12.09 -10.43
CA GLN A 114 5.83 11.78 -11.07
C GLN A 114 5.83 10.47 -11.87
N ALA A 115 5.00 9.48 -11.50
CA ALA A 115 4.85 8.26 -12.28
C ALA A 115 4.12 8.53 -13.60
N ALA A 116 3.13 9.44 -13.59
CA ALA A 116 2.42 9.87 -14.80
C ALA A 116 3.36 10.55 -15.80
N THR A 117 4.15 11.55 -15.36
CA THR A 117 5.13 12.22 -16.24
C THR A 117 6.18 11.24 -16.79
N ARG A 118 6.66 10.29 -15.98
CA ARG A 118 7.61 9.26 -16.44
C ARG A 118 6.98 8.31 -17.45
N LEU A 119 5.72 7.91 -17.26
CA LEU A 119 5.00 7.04 -18.19
C LEU A 119 4.72 7.77 -19.51
N ALA A 120 4.35 9.06 -19.46
CA ALA A 120 4.18 9.89 -20.65
C ALA A 120 5.47 9.96 -21.49
N SER A 121 6.63 10.23 -20.87
CA SER A 121 7.92 10.16 -21.57
C SER A 121 8.12 8.78 -22.20
N ALA A 122 8.02 7.71 -21.41
CA ALA A 122 8.31 6.36 -21.88
C ALA A 122 7.39 5.86 -23.03
N LEU A 123 6.17 6.42 -23.16
CA LEU A 123 5.27 6.19 -24.29
C LEU A 123 5.68 7.00 -25.51
N SER A 124 6.01 8.30 -25.35
CA SER A 124 6.53 9.16 -26.43
C SER A 124 7.87 8.65 -26.98
N ASP A 125 8.76 8.17 -26.11
CA ASP A 125 10.08 7.63 -26.44
C ASP A 125 10.00 6.26 -27.14
N GLN A 126 8.86 5.57 -27.08
CA GLN A 126 8.65 4.23 -27.64
C GLN A 126 7.22 4.08 -28.24
N PRO A 127 6.91 4.74 -29.37
CA PRO A 127 5.56 4.71 -29.97
C PRO A 127 5.10 3.31 -30.42
N GLY A 128 6.01 2.33 -30.50
CA GLY A 128 5.67 0.92 -30.75
C GLY A 128 5.17 0.13 -29.53
N LEU A 129 5.06 0.73 -28.33
CA LEU A 129 4.51 0.06 -27.15
C LEU A 129 2.99 -0.12 -27.26
N ALA A 130 2.54 -1.38 -27.40
CA ALA A 130 1.13 -1.72 -27.39
C ALA A 130 0.48 -1.32 -26.04
N LEU A 131 -0.54 -0.45 -26.09
CA LEU A 131 -1.18 0.09 -24.89
C LEU A 131 -1.78 -0.99 -23.98
N GLY A 132 -2.21 -2.13 -24.54
CA GLY A 132 -2.72 -3.28 -23.77
C GLY A 132 -1.65 -3.95 -22.90
N ASP A 133 -0.42 -4.06 -23.40
CA ASP A 133 0.73 -4.57 -22.65
C ASP A 133 1.14 -3.57 -21.55
N VAL A 134 1.04 -2.27 -21.83
CA VAL A 134 1.25 -1.20 -20.84
C VAL A 134 0.22 -1.31 -19.72
N ALA A 135 -1.08 -1.38 -20.05
CA ALA A 135 -2.18 -1.54 -19.08
C ALA A 135 -2.02 -2.80 -18.22
N HIS A 136 -1.73 -3.95 -18.85
CA HIS A 136 -1.50 -5.21 -18.15
C HIS A 136 -0.26 -5.16 -17.23
N THR A 137 0.83 -4.54 -17.70
CA THR A 137 2.05 -4.37 -16.90
C THR A 137 1.83 -3.44 -15.71
N LEU A 138 1.04 -2.38 -15.88
CA LEU A 138 0.69 -1.44 -14.81
C LEU A 138 -0.22 -2.07 -13.74
N PHE A 139 -1.14 -2.95 -14.15
CA PHE A 139 -2.05 -3.62 -13.22
C PHE A 139 -1.41 -4.89 -12.62
N SER A 140 -1.21 -5.92 -13.43
CA SER A 140 -0.74 -7.24 -12.96
C SER A 140 0.77 -7.29 -12.70
N GLY A 141 1.54 -6.37 -13.29
CA GLY A 141 3.00 -6.33 -13.20
C GLY A 141 3.57 -5.32 -12.17
N ARG A 142 2.73 -4.69 -11.35
CA ARG A 142 3.15 -3.72 -10.31
C ARG A 142 2.38 -3.93 -9.00
N ARG A 143 2.97 -3.50 -7.89
CA ARG A 143 2.27 -3.46 -6.59
C ARG A 143 1.30 -2.29 -6.55
N HIS A 144 0.06 -2.56 -6.17
CA HIS A 144 -0.92 -1.50 -5.88
C HIS A 144 -0.64 -0.85 -4.52
N PHE A 145 -0.80 0.46 -4.47
CA PHE A 145 -0.67 1.30 -3.27
C PHE A 145 -1.95 2.10 -3.01
N GLU A 146 -1.91 2.93 -1.96
CA GLU A 146 -3.00 3.74 -1.43
C GLU A 146 -3.38 4.93 -2.31
N HIS A 147 -2.45 5.76 -2.78
CA HIS A 147 -2.81 6.80 -3.76
C HIS A 147 -2.86 6.19 -5.15
N ARG A 148 -4.01 6.32 -5.83
CA ARG A 148 -4.29 5.71 -7.14
C ARG A 148 -4.74 6.77 -8.13
N MET A 149 -4.16 6.78 -9.33
CA MET A 149 -4.65 7.49 -10.50
C MET A 149 -5.17 6.48 -11.52
N VAL A 150 -6.30 6.79 -12.16
CA VAL A 150 -6.87 6.05 -13.27
C VAL A 150 -7.23 6.97 -14.44
N LEU A 151 -7.05 6.49 -15.67
CA LEU A 151 -7.47 7.16 -16.90
C LEU A 151 -7.84 6.13 -17.98
N ALA A 152 -8.77 6.49 -18.88
CA ALA A 152 -9.14 5.70 -20.05
C ALA A 152 -8.65 6.37 -21.34
N ALA A 153 -7.90 5.63 -22.16
CA ALA A 153 -7.33 6.09 -23.42
C ALA A 153 -7.37 4.99 -24.51
N ALA A 154 -7.63 5.37 -25.76
CA ALA A 154 -7.69 4.49 -26.92
C ALA A 154 -6.35 4.41 -27.70
N SER A 155 -5.40 5.32 -27.44
CA SER A 155 -4.06 5.29 -28.05
C SER A 155 -2.98 5.71 -27.06
N GLY A 156 -1.71 5.38 -27.39
CA GLY A 156 -0.56 5.88 -26.64
C GLY A 156 -0.46 7.40 -26.65
N GLU A 157 -0.81 8.04 -27.77
CA GLU A 157 -0.84 9.51 -27.91
C GLU A 157 -1.89 10.15 -27.00
N GLU A 158 -3.10 9.57 -26.92
CA GLU A 158 -4.15 10.05 -26.01
C GLU A 158 -3.74 9.85 -24.54
N ALA A 159 -3.08 8.72 -24.21
CA ALA A 159 -2.53 8.50 -22.89
C ALA A 159 -1.44 9.52 -22.54
N VAL A 160 -0.52 9.83 -23.47
CA VAL A 160 0.51 10.87 -23.31
C VAL A 160 -0.13 12.24 -23.06
N ALA A 161 -1.13 12.62 -23.86
CA ALA A 161 -1.82 13.90 -23.71
C ALA A 161 -2.50 14.04 -22.33
N ILE A 162 -3.16 13.00 -21.84
CA ILE A 162 -3.81 13.01 -20.52
C ILE A 162 -2.77 13.00 -19.38
N LEU A 163 -1.71 12.18 -19.49
CA LEU A 163 -0.68 12.05 -18.45
C LEU A 163 0.28 13.26 -18.37
N SER A 164 0.35 14.08 -19.43
CA SER A 164 1.22 15.26 -19.49
C SER A 164 0.56 16.55 -19.01
N ASP A 165 -0.77 16.60 -18.90
CA ASP A 165 -1.50 17.76 -18.35
C ASP A 165 -1.97 17.50 -16.90
N PRO A 166 -1.35 18.16 -15.88
CA PRO A 166 -1.78 18.04 -14.49
C PRO A 166 -3.18 18.59 -14.19
N LYS A 167 -3.81 19.32 -15.13
CA LYS A 167 -5.19 19.83 -15.03
C LYS A 167 -6.20 18.97 -15.77
N SER A 168 -5.77 17.87 -16.39
CA SER A 168 -6.65 17.05 -17.23
C SER A 168 -7.79 16.47 -16.41
N LYS A 169 -9.03 16.86 -16.75
CA LYS A 169 -10.25 16.26 -16.19
C LYS A 169 -10.41 14.77 -16.51
N ARG A 170 -9.51 14.20 -17.32
CA ARG A 170 -9.56 12.81 -17.80
C ARG A 170 -8.72 11.80 -17.00
N ALA A 171 -7.94 12.27 -16.02
CA ALA A 171 -7.25 11.42 -15.05
C ALA A 171 -7.80 11.68 -13.64
N PHE A 172 -8.33 10.66 -12.98
CA PHE A 172 -8.93 10.78 -11.65
C PHE A 172 -8.01 10.22 -10.58
N PHE A 173 -7.88 10.94 -9.47
CA PHE A 173 -7.17 10.49 -8.27
C PHE A 173 -8.17 10.03 -7.20
N HIS A 174 -7.94 8.85 -6.63
CA HIS A 174 -8.68 8.34 -5.49
C HIS A 174 -7.74 7.67 -4.47
N VAL A 175 -8.26 7.44 -3.27
CA VAL A 175 -7.65 6.62 -2.22
C VAL A 175 -8.69 5.57 -1.79
N PRO A 176 -8.31 4.31 -1.52
CA PRO A 176 -9.22 3.31 -0.96
C PRO A 176 -9.88 3.81 0.32
N VAL A 177 -11.19 3.64 0.42
CA VAL A 177 -11.96 4.02 1.60
C VAL A 177 -11.79 2.93 2.67
N GLU A 178 -11.41 3.33 3.88
CA GLU A 178 -11.25 2.40 5.00
C GLU A 178 -12.61 1.84 5.44
N ALA A 179 -12.64 0.56 5.82
CA ALA A 179 -13.84 -0.18 6.20
C ALA A 179 -15.01 -0.14 5.17
N ASN A 180 -14.71 0.13 3.89
CA ASN A 180 -15.69 0.25 2.80
C ASN A 180 -16.73 -0.89 2.80
N ALA A 181 -18.00 -0.53 2.99
CA ALA A 181 -19.12 -1.47 3.09
C ALA A 181 -19.77 -1.83 1.73
N GLY A 182 -19.30 -1.24 0.63
CA GLY A 182 -19.74 -1.56 -0.74
C GLY A 182 -20.17 -0.33 -1.54
N ALA A 183 -20.79 -0.59 -2.69
CA ALA A 183 -21.36 0.45 -3.53
C ALA A 183 -22.81 0.76 -3.10
N VAL A 184 -23.20 2.03 -3.21
CA VAL A 184 -24.60 2.46 -3.18
C VAL A 184 -24.94 3.03 -4.55
N PHE A 185 -25.95 2.48 -5.22
CA PHE A 185 -26.39 3.02 -6.50
C PHE A 185 -27.42 4.13 -6.28
N LEU A 186 -27.13 5.29 -6.86
CA LEU A 186 -27.96 6.49 -6.84
C LEU A 186 -28.65 6.65 -8.20
N PHE A 187 -29.98 6.66 -8.21
CA PHE A 187 -30.79 6.74 -9.43
C PHE A 187 -31.51 8.10 -9.53
N PRO A 188 -31.17 8.98 -10.49
CA PRO A 188 -31.77 10.30 -10.59
C PRO A 188 -33.29 10.31 -10.86
N GLY A 189 -33.87 11.51 -10.78
CA GLY A 189 -35.25 11.76 -11.21
C GLY A 189 -35.33 12.14 -12.68
N GLY A 190 -36.56 12.17 -13.23
CA GLY A 190 -36.79 12.79 -14.53
C GLY A 190 -36.38 14.28 -14.54
N GLY A 191 -35.84 14.74 -15.66
CA GLY A 191 -35.31 16.10 -15.86
C GLY A 191 -33.79 16.17 -16.08
N VAL A 192 -33.06 15.05 -15.97
CA VAL A 192 -31.60 14.99 -16.22
C VAL A 192 -31.21 14.28 -17.53
N GLN A 193 -32.16 13.63 -18.18
CA GLN A 193 -31.97 12.98 -19.47
C GLN A 193 -31.70 13.98 -20.60
N HIS A 194 -30.88 13.59 -21.57
CA HIS A 194 -30.56 14.42 -22.73
C HIS A 194 -30.38 13.57 -24.00
N PRO A 195 -30.62 14.12 -25.20
CA PRO A 195 -30.26 13.46 -26.45
C PRO A 195 -28.78 13.06 -26.47
N GLY A 196 -28.49 11.87 -27.00
CA GLY A 196 -27.13 11.31 -27.11
C GLY A 196 -26.52 10.72 -25.84
N MET A 197 -27.21 10.71 -24.68
CA MET A 197 -26.70 10.08 -23.46
C MET A 197 -26.38 8.59 -23.66
N ALA A 198 -25.23 8.09 -23.18
CA ALA A 198 -24.79 6.68 -23.32
C ALA A 198 -24.78 6.11 -24.76
N ARG A 199 -24.67 6.97 -25.79
CA ARG A 199 -24.76 6.56 -27.20
C ARG A 199 -23.55 5.72 -27.66
N CYS A 200 -22.34 5.98 -27.15
CA CYS A 200 -21.17 5.18 -27.47
C CYS A 200 -21.22 3.80 -26.78
N LEU A 201 -21.70 3.73 -25.54
CA LEU A 201 -22.01 2.47 -24.84
C LEU A 201 -23.04 1.64 -25.62
N TYR A 202 -24.17 2.23 -26.02
CA TYR A 202 -25.19 1.53 -26.81
C TYR A 202 -24.68 1.05 -28.19
N ARG A 203 -23.75 1.79 -28.81
CA ARG A 203 -23.12 1.38 -30.07
C ARG A 203 -22.12 0.24 -29.88
N ASP A 204 -21.22 0.34 -28.91
CA ASP A 204 -20.01 -0.49 -28.84
C ASP A 204 -20.07 -1.62 -27.79
N ASP A 205 -20.92 -1.51 -26.76
CA ASP A 205 -21.10 -2.55 -25.75
C ASP A 205 -22.37 -3.38 -26.02
N ALA A 206 -22.19 -4.67 -26.31
CA ALA A 206 -23.27 -5.56 -26.68
C ALA A 206 -24.20 -5.95 -25.51
N ALA A 207 -23.69 -6.01 -24.27
CA ALA A 207 -24.47 -6.39 -23.09
C ALA A 207 -25.32 -5.21 -22.59
N PHE A 208 -24.74 -4.01 -22.62
CA PHE A 208 -25.45 -2.76 -22.37
C PHE A 208 -26.56 -2.55 -23.40
N ARG A 209 -26.26 -2.67 -24.71
CA ARG A 209 -27.26 -2.59 -25.78
C ARG A 209 -28.40 -3.58 -25.59
N ALA A 210 -28.10 -4.86 -25.33
CA ALA A 210 -29.13 -5.89 -25.12
C ALA A 210 -30.09 -5.52 -23.97
N THR A 211 -29.60 -4.88 -22.92
CA THR A 211 -30.46 -4.41 -21.79
C THR A 211 -31.32 -3.22 -22.18
N ILE A 212 -30.80 -2.27 -22.98
CA ILE A 212 -31.58 -1.16 -23.52
C ILE A 212 -32.69 -1.68 -24.44
N ASP A 213 -32.36 -2.59 -25.36
CA ASP A 213 -33.32 -3.17 -26.30
C ASP A 213 -34.36 -4.07 -25.61
N GLU A 214 -34.00 -4.79 -24.53
CA GLU A 214 -34.94 -5.48 -23.64
C GLU A 214 -35.97 -4.48 -23.06
N GLY A 215 -35.51 -3.38 -22.47
CA GLY A 215 -36.39 -2.34 -21.91
C GLY A 215 -37.30 -1.69 -22.95
N LEU A 216 -36.76 -1.35 -24.12
CA LEU A 216 -37.52 -0.77 -25.23
C LEU A 216 -38.54 -1.77 -25.82
N SER A 217 -38.25 -3.08 -25.81
CA SER A 217 -39.15 -4.12 -26.32
C SER A 217 -40.46 -4.26 -25.53
N TYR A 218 -40.50 -3.75 -24.29
CA TYR A 218 -41.72 -3.75 -23.48
C TYR A 218 -42.70 -2.64 -23.87
N LEU A 219 -42.25 -1.61 -24.57
CA LEU A 219 -43.09 -0.49 -25.00
C LEU A 219 -43.83 -0.82 -26.31
N PRO A 220 -44.99 -0.18 -26.60
CA PRO A 220 -45.58 -0.21 -27.93
C PRO A 220 -44.56 0.27 -28.97
N ALA A 221 -44.46 -0.40 -30.12
CA ALA A 221 -43.40 -0.16 -31.10
C ALA A 221 -43.26 1.32 -31.51
N ALA A 222 -44.37 2.04 -31.70
CA ALA A 222 -44.35 3.47 -32.00
C ALA A 222 -43.70 4.33 -30.90
N ALA A 223 -43.89 3.99 -29.62
CA ALA A 223 -43.28 4.69 -28.49
C ALA A 223 -41.79 4.30 -28.32
N ALA A 224 -41.43 3.05 -28.62
CA ALA A 224 -40.03 2.62 -28.64
C ALA A 224 -39.24 3.36 -29.74
N GLU A 225 -39.81 3.49 -30.94
CA GLU A 225 -39.20 4.25 -32.04
C GLU A 225 -39.22 5.78 -31.81
N GLU A 226 -40.25 6.33 -31.15
CA GLU A 226 -40.25 7.73 -30.69
C GLU A 226 -39.08 7.99 -29.74
N ILE A 227 -38.88 7.13 -28.73
CA ILE A 227 -37.75 7.23 -27.79
C ILE A 227 -36.42 7.08 -28.53
N ARG A 228 -36.25 6.05 -29.39
CA ARG A 228 -35.01 5.86 -30.17
C ARG A 228 -34.70 7.07 -31.06
N GLY A 229 -35.70 7.60 -31.75
CA GLY A 229 -35.57 8.75 -32.65
C GLY A 229 -35.12 10.02 -31.93
N VAL A 230 -35.71 10.32 -30.77
CA VAL A 230 -35.36 11.51 -29.97
C VAL A 230 -34.03 11.33 -29.22
N TRP A 231 -33.75 10.11 -28.73
CA TRP A 231 -32.54 9.81 -27.96
C TRP A 231 -31.28 9.68 -28.83
N LEU A 232 -31.34 8.98 -29.96
CA LEU A 232 -30.18 8.66 -30.80
C LEU A 232 -30.06 9.58 -32.04
N GLY A 233 -31.10 10.35 -32.36
CA GLY A 233 -31.17 11.19 -33.56
C GLY A 233 -30.17 12.35 -33.62
N SER A 234 -30.13 12.99 -34.78
CA SER A 234 -29.39 14.23 -35.03
C SER A 234 -29.91 15.35 -34.12
N GLY A 235 -29.11 15.76 -33.13
CA GLY A 235 -29.53 16.72 -32.13
C GLY A 235 -29.92 18.10 -32.69
N GLY A 236 -30.97 18.67 -32.12
CA GLY A 236 -31.49 20.02 -32.38
C GLY A 236 -32.50 20.40 -31.30
N GLU A 237 -32.92 21.67 -31.24
CA GLU A 237 -33.81 22.14 -30.17
C GLU A 237 -35.13 21.34 -30.07
N ASP A 238 -35.72 20.97 -31.21
CA ASP A 238 -36.99 20.24 -31.22
C ASP A 238 -36.87 18.81 -30.71
N ALA A 239 -35.71 18.17 -30.89
CA ALA A 239 -35.40 16.89 -30.23
C ALA A 239 -35.24 17.09 -28.71
N GLY A 240 -34.62 18.19 -28.27
CA GLY A 240 -34.56 18.58 -26.86
C GLY A 240 -35.96 18.77 -26.26
N ARG A 241 -36.82 19.55 -26.91
CA ARG A 241 -38.23 19.77 -26.54
C ARG A 241 -39.04 18.47 -26.52
N ALA A 242 -38.85 17.60 -27.50
CA ALA A 242 -39.49 16.28 -27.51
C ALA A 242 -39.04 15.40 -26.32
N PHE A 243 -37.76 15.47 -25.92
CA PHE A 243 -37.23 14.73 -24.77
C PHE A 243 -37.56 15.34 -23.39
N GLN A 244 -38.31 16.46 -23.38
CA GLN A 244 -38.94 17.01 -22.17
C GLN A 244 -40.38 16.49 -21.97
N ARG A 245 -40.99 15.79 -22.94
CA ARG A 245 -42.33 15.19 -22.73
C ARG A 245 -42.29 14.07 -21.69
N PRO A 246 -43.12 14.11 -20.63
CA PRO A 246 -43.17 13.07 -19.59
C PRO A 246 -43.33 11.65 -20.15
N SER A 247 -44.21 11.48 -21.13
CA SER A 247 -44.47 10.23 -21.87
C SER A 247 -43.25 9.58 -22.52
N VAL A 248 -42.25 10.38 -22.93
CA VAL A 248 -41.03 9.93 -23.64
C VAL A 248 -39.85 9.86 -22.65
N GLN A 249 -39.69 10.90 -21.83
CA GLN A 249 -38.48 11.08 -21.02
C GLN A 249 -38.35 10.01 -19.93
N LEU A 250 -39.44 9.70 -19.22
CA LEU A 250 -39.40 8.89 -18.00
C LEU A 250 -39.07 7.41 -18.28
N PRO A 251 -39.70 6.72 -19.25
CA PRO A 251 -39.26 5.37 -19.60
C PRO A 251 -37.84 5.35 -20.19
N ALA A 252 -37.42 6.39 -20.94
CA ALA A 252 -36.07 6.43 -21.51
C ALA A 252 -34.96 6.50 -20.45
N ILE A 253 -35.14 7.32 -19.39
CA ILE A 253 -34.17 7.38 -18.29
C ILE A 253 -34.20 6.10 -17.41
N LEU A 254 -35.37 5.53 -17.12
CA LEU A 254 -35.47 4.26 -16.38
C LEU A 254 -34.71 3.12 -17.08
N ILE A 255 -34.89 3.00 -18.41
CA ILE A 255 -34.24 1.96 -19.21
C ILE A 255 -32.71 2.14 -19.19
N LEU A 256 -32.23 3.38 -19.27
CA LEU A 256 -30.81 3.71 -19.12
C LEU A 256 -30.29 3.37 -17.71
N GLU A 257 -31.02 3.75 -16.66
CA GLU A 257 -30.64 3.53 -15.26
C GLU A 257 -30.48 2.05 -14.92
N VAL A 258 -31.45 1.23 -15.35
CA VAL A 258 -31.39 -0.24 -15.20
C VAL A 258 -30.23 -0.83 -16.02
N ALA A 259 -29.94 -0.30 -17.21
CA ALA A 259 -28.80 -0.73 -18.02
C ALA A 259 -27.44 -0.38 -17.37
N LEU A 260 -27.30 0.82 -16.78
CA LEU A 260 -26.09 1.22 -16.08
C LEU A 260 -25.87 0.40 -14.81
N ALA A 261 -26.91 0.17 -14.01
CA ALA A 261 -26.83 -0.68 -12.81
C ALA A 261 -26.46 -2.13 -13.17
N ARG A 262 -27.14 -2.74 -14.16
CA ARG A 262 -26.79 -4.08 -14.66
C ARG A 262 -25.37 -4.13 -15.23
N ALA A 263 -24.89 -3.08 -15.90
CA ALA A 263 -23.50 -2.99 -16.37
C ALA A 263 -22.50 -2.99 -15.19
N TRP A 264 -22.69 -2.15 -14.17
CA TRP A 264 -21.85 -2.19 -12.96
C TRP A 264 -21.86 -3.56 -12.26
N MET A 265 -23.04 -4.17 -12.10
CA MET A 265 -23.19 -5.51 -11.52
C MET A 265 -22.49 -6.57 -12.36
N SER A 266 -22.54 -6.48 -13.69
CA SER A 266 -21.81 -7.38 -14.59
C SER A 266 -20.30 -7.33 -14.34
N TRP A 267 -19.74 -6.14 -14.05
CA TRP A 267 -18.35 -5.92 -13.69
C TRP A 267 -18.02 -6.27 -12.22
N GLY A 268 -18.91 -6.97 -11.52
CA GLY A 268 -18.71 -7.48 -10.16
C GLY A 268 -19.09 -6.50 -9.04
N VAL A 269 -19.55 -5.28 -9.39
CA VAL A 269 -19.99 -4.30 -8.39
C VAL A 269 -21.47 -4.53 -8.08
N VAL A 270 -21.72 -5.44 -7.13
CA VAL A 270 -23.06 -5.60 -6.54
C VAL A 270 -23.29 -4.46 -5.53
N PRO A 271 -24.40 -3.72 -5.59
CA PRO A 271 -24.71 -2.68 -4.63
C PRO A 271 -25.11 -3.27 -3.27
N ALA A 272 -24.65 -2.65 -2.19
CA ALA A 272 -25.03 -2.97 -0.81
C ALA A 272 -26.35 -2.30 -0.40
N ALA A 273 -26.69 -1.17 -1.04
CA ALA A 273 -27.98 -0.50 -0.93
C ALA A 273 -28.26 0.35 -2.19
N LEU A 274 -29.52 0.75 -2.36
CA LEU A 274 -30.02 1.57 -3.46
C LEU A 274 -30.74 2.81 -2.91
N HIS A 275 -30.61 3.96 -3.58
CA HIS A 275 -31.44 5.13 -3.27
C HIS A 275 -31.75 5.90 -4.55
N GLY A 276 -33.04 6.01 -4.87
CA GLY A 276 -33.50 6.80 -5.99
C GLY A 276 -33.87 8.23 -5.59
N HIS A 277 -34.06 9.10 -6.57
CA HIS A 277 -34.76 10.38 -6.41
C HIS A 277 -36.02 10.35 -7.25
N SER A 278 -37.20 10.46 -6.61
CA SER A 278 -38.49 10.52 -7.31
C SER A 278 -38.70 9.31 -8.26
N MET A 279 -38.62 9.51 -9.58
CA MET A 279 -38.73 8.43 -10.56
C MET A 279 -37.69 7.33 -10.32
N GLY A 280 -36.45 7.67 -9.96
CA GLY A 280 -35.36 6.71 -9.76
C GLY A 280 -35.58 5.69 -8.63
N GLU A 281 -36.54 5.91 -7.71
CA GLU A 281 -36.89 4.84 -6.74
C GLU A 281 -37.58 3.65 -7.43
N ASN A 282 -38.20 3.86 -8.60
CA ASN A 282 -38.73 2.77 -9.44
C ASN A 282 -37.57 1.99 -10.12
N ALA A 283 -36.47 2.66 -10.47
CA ALA A 283 -35.24 2.00 -10.93
C ALA A 283 -34.59 1.18 -9.80
N ALA A 284 -34.52 1.74 -8.60
CA ALA A 284 -34.07 1.03 -7.41
C ALA A 284 -34.97 -0.20 -7.11
N ALA A 285 -36.30 -0.04 -7.16
CA ALA A 285 -37.25 -1.13 -6.99
C ALA A 285 -37.09 -2.25 -8.04
N CYS A 286 -36.83 -1.88 -9.30
CA CYS A 286 -36.53 -2.83 -10.36
C CYS A 286 -35.22 -3.60 -10.09
N ILE A 287 -34.15 -2.93 -9.64
CA ILE A 287 -32.84 -3.54 -9.38
C ILE A 287 -32.84 -4.38 -8.09
N ALA A 288 -33.65 -4.02 -7.09
CA ALA A 288 -33.90 -4.83 -5.89
C ALA A 288 -34.93 -5.96 -6.11
N GLY A 289 -35.44 -6.16 -7.32
CA GLY A 289 -36.40 -7.23 -7.63
C GLY A 289 -37.83 -7.03 -7.10
N VAL A 290 -38.17 -5.87 -6.54
CA VAL A 290 -39.52 -5.53 -6.03
C VAL A 290 -40.56 -5.62 -7.15
N MET A 291 -40.24 -5.10 -8.33
CA MET A 291 -41.05 -5.18 -9.55
C MET A 291 -40.18 -5.71 -10.70
N SER A 292 -40.76 -6.34 -11.73
CA SER A 292 -39.94 -6.77 -12.88
C SER A 292 -39.57 -5.57 -13.75
N PHE A 293 -38.54 -5.70 -14.59
CA PHE A 293 -38.13 -4.61 -15.51
C PHE A 293 -39.25 -4.24 -16.49
N ARG A 294 -40.04 -5.21 -16.93
CA ARG A 294 -41.25 -4.99 -17.73
C ARG A 294 -42.29 -4.16 -17.00
N ASP A 295 -42.58 -4.53 -15.75
CA ASP A 295 -43.57 -3.84 -14.92
C ASP A 295 -43.12 -2.41 -14.60
N ALA A 296 -41.83 -2.20 -14.31
CA ALA A 296 -41.23 -0.89 -14.07
C ALA A 296 -41.33 0.01 -15.32
N VAL A 297 -40.99 -0.50 -16.51
CA VAL A 297 -41.13 0.22 -17.77
C VAL A 297 -42.59 0.57 -18.06
N HIS A 298 -43.54 -0.32 -17.81
CA HIS A 298 -44.97 -0.05 -17.98
C HIS A 298 -45.49 0.98 -16.96
N LEU A 299 -45.11 0.86 -15.69
CA LEU A 299 -45.49 1.78 -14.62
C LEU A 299 -45.00 3.21 -14.88
N VAL A 300 -43.73 3.35 -15.28
CA VAL A 300 -43.10 4.65 -15.55
C VAL A 300 -43.57 5.24 -16.89
N ARG A 301 -43.87 4.40 -17.89
CA ARG A 301 -44.58 4.81 -19.12
C ARG A 301 -45.97 5.37 -18.80
N LEU A 302 -46.77 4.67 -17.99
CA LEU A 302 -48.09 5.13 -17.55
C LEU A 302 -47.97 6.44 -16.73
N ARG A 303 -47.00 6.54 -15.82
CA ARG A 303 -46.71 7.78 -15.08
C ARG A 303 -46.48 8.96 -16.04
N GLY A 304 -45.75 8.73 -17.14
CA GLY A 304 -45.58 9.70 -18.22
C GLY A 304 -46.90 10.07 -18.91
N GLU A 305 -47.70 9.09 -19.36
CA GLU A 305 -49.02 9.34 -19.97
C GLU A 305 -49.99 10.11 -19.05
N LEU A 306 -49.94 9.84 -17.75
CA LEU A 306 -50.75 10.55 -16.77
C LEU A 306 -50.26 11.97 -16.55
N PHE A 307 -48.94 12.19 -16.47
CA PHE A 307 -48.35 13.53 -16.39
C PHE A 307 -48.64 14.39 -17.63
N ASP A 308 -48.65 13.80 -18.83
CA ASP A 308 -49.09 14.47 -20.08
C ASP A 308 -50.56 14.95 -20.03
N SER A 309 -51.38 14.46 -19.09
CA SER A 309 -52.82 14.80 -18.96
C SER A 309 -53.17 15.80 -17.85
N VAL A 310 -52.18 16.25 -17.07
CA VAL A 310 -52.36 17.20 -15.96
C VAL A 310 -52.19 18.65 -16.43
N GLU A 311 -52.81 19.62 -15.75
CA GLU A 311 -52.57 21.05 -15.97
C GLU A 311 -51.06 21.37 -15.89
N PRO A 312 -50.45 22.02 -16.91
CA PRO A 312 -49.03 22.34 -16.90
C PRO A 312 -48.60 23.15 -15.67
N GLY A 313 -47.66 22.59 -14.92
CA GLY A 313 -47.17 23.15 -13.66
C GLY A 313 -45.70 23.56 -13.78
N GLY A 314 -44.99 23.52 -12.67
CA GLY A 314 -43.54 23.69 -12.64
C GLY A 314 -42.94 23.31 -11.29
N MET A 315 -41.62 23.48 -11.20
CA MET A 315 -40.86 23.29 -9.96
C MET A 315 -39.82 24.41 -9.77
N LEU A 316 -39.63 24.86 -8.53
CA LEU A 316 -38.74 25.94 -8.13
C LEU A 316 -37.74 25.43 -7.09
N SER A 317 -36.45 25.47 -7.39
CA SER A 317 -35.37 25.12 -6.47
C SER A 317 -35.06 26.31 -5.56
N VAL A 318 -35.13 26.11 -4.25
CA VAL A 318 -34.94 27.15 -3.23
C VAL A 318 -33.75 26.78 -2.33
N PRO A 319 -32.69 27.61 -2.24
CA PRO A 319 -31.53 27.39 -1.39
C PRO A 319 -31.87 27.74 0.07
N MET A 320 -32.73 26.93 0.68
CA MET A 320 -33.26 27.11 2.03
C MET A 320 -33.49 25.73 2.67
N ASP A 321 -33.38 25.67 4.00
CA ASP A 321 -33.74 24.49 4.77
C ASP A 321 -35.26 24.24 4.78
N HIS A 322 -35.67 23.06 5.22
CA HIS A 322 -37.06 22.63 5.15
C HIS A 322 -37.98 23.41 6.11
N GLU A 323 -37.51 23.81 7.30
CA GLU A 323 -38.31 24.46 8.33
C GLU A 323 -38.55 25.94 7.98
N SER A 324 -37.49 26.65 7.61
CA SER A 324 -37.58 28.03 7.09
C SER A 324 -38.44 28.10 5.83
N LEU A 325 -38.36 27.10 4.94
CA LEU A 325 -39.20 27.05 3.75
C LEU A 325 -40.68 26.87 4.11
N LEU A 326 -41.03 25.93 5.00
CA LEU A 326 -42.41 25.71 5.43
C LEU A 326 -43.01 26.95 6.10
N ALA A 327 -42.22 27.71 6.85
CA ALA A 327 -42.66 28.98 7.46
C ALA A 327 -42.97 30.09 6.43
N LEU A 328 -42.51 29.96 5.18
CA LEU A 328 -42.75 30.92 4.10
C LEU A 328 -43.66 30.40 2.99
N LEU A 329 -43.85 29.09 2.87
CA LEU A 329 -44.58 28.45 1.78
C LEU A 329 -46.05 28.93 1.73
N PRO A 330 -46.52 29.48 0.60
CA PRO A 330 -47.92 29.86 0.44
C PRO A 330 -48.79 28.59 0.30
N PRO A 331 -50.05 28.62 0.77
CA PRO A 331 -50.87 27.43 0.86
C PRO A 331 -51.22 26.81 -0.51
N GLU A 332 -51.03 27.53 -1.63
CA GLU A 332 -51.25 26.99 -2.98
C GLU A 332 -50.14 26.05 -3.49
N LEU A 333 -48.98 25.98 -2.83
CA LEU A 333 -47.81 25.23 -3.28
C LEU A 333 -47.48 24.05 -2.35
N ASP A 334 -46.79 23.04 -2.88
CA ASP A 334 -46.34 21.85 -2.15
C ASP A 334 -44.81 21.71 -2.19
N VAL A 335 -44.18 21.30 -1.08
CA VAL A 335 -42.74 20.95 -1.08
C VAL A 335 -42.56 19.61 -1.79
N ALA A 336 -41.96 19.63 -2.97
CA ALA A 336 -41.74 18.45 -3.79
C ALA A 336 -40.57 17.60 -3.30
N SER A 337 -39.48 18.21 -2.84
CA SER A 337 -38.33 17.48 -2.31
C SER A 337 -37.45 18.30 -1.36
N VAL A 338 -36.76 17.59 -0.46
CA VAL A 338 -35.69 18.09 0.40
C VAL A 338 -34.41 17.39 -0.04
N ASN A 339 -33.59 18.10 -0.81
CA ASN A 339 -32.47 17.53 -1.57
C ASN A 339 -31.14 17.61 -0.82
N ALA A 340 -30.93 18.66 -0.03
CA ALA A 340 -29.81 18.81 0.91
C ALA A 340 -30.28 19.64 2.12
N PRO A 341 -29.50 19.73 3.23
CA PRO A 341 -29.93 20.43 4.44
C PRO A 341 -30.32 21.90 4.24
N GLY A 342 -29.77 22.57 3.22
CA GLY A 342 -30.14 23.92 2.79
C GLY A 342 -30.58 24.00 1.32
N LEU A 343 -31.21 22.95 0.78
CA LEU A 343 -31.72 22.94 -0.60
C LEU A 343 -33.00 22.13 -0.71
N CYS A 344 -34.12 22.83 -0.95
CA CYS A 344 -35.44 22.25 -1.14
C CYS A 344 -36.01 22.60 -2.53
N VAL A 345 -37.05 21.89 -2.95
CA VAL A 345 -37.79 22.17 -4.19
C VAL A 345 -39.27 22.29 -3.88
N VAL A 346 -39.89 23.34 -4.42
CA VAL A 346 -41.33 23.61 -4.34
C VAL A 346 -41.98 23.34 -5.70
N SER A 347 -43.24 22.92 -5.71
CA SER A 347 -44.02 22.59 -6.91
C SER A 347 -45.43 23.16 -6.85
N GLY A 348 -46.02 23.37 -8.03
CA GLY A 348 -47.39 23.86 -8.18
C GLY A 348 -47.63 24.55 -9.51
N ARG A 349 -48.67 25.38 -9.59
CA ARG A 349 -49.01 26.17 -10.77
C ARG A 349 -47.97 27.26 -11.04
N ASN A 350 -47.67 27.50 -12.30
CA ASN A 350 -46.68 28.48 -12.75
C ASN A 350 -46.86 29.88 -12.13
N ARG A 351 -48.06 30.46 -12.25
CA ARG A 351 -48.41 31.77 -11.67
C ARG A 351 -48.18 31.88 -10.14
N ASP A 352 -48.30 30.75 -9.43
CA ASP A 352 -48.22 30.69 -7.98
C ASP A 352 -46.75 30.48 -7.54
N LEU A 353 -45.96 29.74 -8.33
CA LEU A 353 -44.50 29.66 -8.23
C LEU A 353 -43.80 30.98 -8.56
N ASP A 354 -44.22 31.70 -9.61
CA ASP A 354 -43.64 33.00 -9.97
C ASP A 354 -43.90 34.05 -8.87
N ARG A 355 -45.13 34.10 -8.33
CA ARG A 355 -45.47 34.94 -7.15
C ARG A 355 -44.60 34.58 -5.94
N PHE A 356 -44.33 33.30 -5.72
CA PHE A 356 -43.47 32.86 -4.62
C PHE A 356 -41.99 33.19 -4.85
N ARG A 357 -41.49 33.06 -6.09
CA ARG A 357 -40.12 33.48 -6.45
C ARG A 357 -39.90 34.95 -6.17
N THR A 358 -40.81 35.85 -6.57
CA THR A 358 -40.67 37.28 -6.27
C THR A 358 -40.67 37.58 -4.77
N ARG A 359 -41.49 36.88 -3.97
CA ARG A 359 -41.46 36.99 -2.50
C ARG A 359 -40.18 36.45 -1.85
N LEU A 360 -39.42 35.60 -2.55
CA LEU A 360 -38.08 35.14 -2.16
C LEU A 360 -36.99 36.10 -2.63
N GLU A 361 -37.09 36.64 -3.85
CA GLU A 361 -36.24 37.69 -4.40
C GLU A 361 -36.25 38.95 -3.49
N GLU A 362 -37.44 39.38 -3.04
CA GLU A 362 -37.64 40.45 -2.02
C GLU A 362 -36.92 40.20 -0.69
N ARG A 363 -36.58 38.94 -0.39
CA ARG A 363 -35.88 38.50 0.83
C ARG A 363 -34.41 38.17 0.59
N GLY A 364 -33.89 38.42 -0.61
CA GLY A 364 -32.51 38.10 -1.00
C GLY A 364 -32.25 36.61 -1.25
N VAL A 365 -33.29 35.80 -1.46
CA VAL A 365 -33.20 34.36 -1.74
C VAL A 365 -33.40 34.14 -3.24
N ASP A 366 -32.30 33.92 -3.96
CA ASP A 366 -32.33 33.52 -5.37
C ASP A 366 -32.87 32.09 -5.51
N ALA A 367 -33.99 31.93 -6.23
CA ALA A 367 -34.69 30.65 -6.37
C ALA A 367 -34.84 30.29 -7.86
N THR A 368 -34.15 29.23 -8.26
CA THR A 368 -33.98 28.84 -9.67
C THR A 368 -35.15 27.99 -10.17
N ARG A 369 -35.75 28.37 -11.30
CA ARG A 369 -36.75 27.55 -12.02
C ARG A 369 -36.09 26.27 -12.54
N ILE A 370 -36.67 25.10 -12.24
CA ILE A 370 -36.24 23.83 -12.82
C ILE A 370 -36.88 23.71 -14.23
N PRO A 371 -36.15 23.25 -15.26
CA PRO A 371 -36.65 23.14 -16.64
C PRO A 371 -37.55 21.90 -16.83
N ILE A 372 -38.66 21.86 -16.08
CA ILE A 372 -39.70 20.83 -16.16
C ILE A 372 -41.08 21.46 -15.87
N ASP A 373 -42.04 21.25 -16.75
CA ASP A 373 -43.37 21.88 -16.70
C ASP A 373 -44.44 20.99 -16.04
N ILE A 374 -44.00 20.22 -15.03
CA ILE A 374 -44.82 19.32 -14.23
C ILE A 374 -44.70 19.74 -12.76
N ALA A 375 -45.82 19.90 -12.07
CA ALA A 375 -45.83 20.03 -10.61
C ALA A 375 -45.76 18.63 -9.95
N ALA A 376 -44.63 17.93 -10.13
CA ALA A 376 -44.42 16.62 -9.52
C ALA A 376 -44.38 16.72 -7.99
N HIS A 377 -44.90 15.70 -7.29
CA HIS A 377 -45.05 15.67 -5.82
C HIS A 377 -45.94 16.79 -5.25
N SER A 378 -47.00 17.13 -5.97
CA SER A 378 -48.01 18.12 -5.59
C SER A 378 -49.43 17.59 -5.70
N ARG A 379 -50.38 18.36 -5.14
CA ARG A 379 -51.82 18.16 -5.29
C ARG A 379 -52.32 18.16 -6.73
N MET A 380 -51.57 18.74 -7.68
CA MET A 380 -51.95 18.73 -9.09
C MET A 380 -51.97 17.30 -9.67
N LEU A 381 -51.35 16.34 -8.98
CA LEU A 381 -51.40 14.92 -9.34
C LEU A 381 -52.61 14.16 -8.77
N GLU A 382 -53.38 14.73 -7.84
CA GLU A 382 -54.53 14.06 -7.21
C GLU A 382 -55.56 13.49 -8.21
N PRO A 383 -55.89 14.16 -9.35
CA PRO A 383 -56.79 13.61 -10.36
C PRO A 383 -56.28 12.33 -11.07
N ILE A 384 -54.97 12.06 -11.08
CA ILE A 384 -54.39 10.89 -11.77
C ILE A 384 -54.08 9.72 -10.83
N LEU A 385 -54.04 9.94 -9.51
CA LEU A 385 -53.69 8.90 -8.53
C LEU A 385 -54.58 7.65 -8.64
N PRO A 386 -55.91 7.71 -8.81
CA PRO A 386 -56.75 6.50 -8.89
C PRO A 386 -56.41 5.60 -10.09
N ARG A 387 -56.02 6.18 -11.23
CA ARG A 387 -55.60 5.39 -12.42
C ARG A 387 -54.19 4.83 -12.26
N PHE A 388 -53.32 5.50 -11.52
CA PHE A 388 -51.99 5.00 -11.16
C PHE A 388 -52.08 3.83 -10.15
N GLU A 389 -52.92 3.99 -9.11
CA GLU A 389 -53.21 2.95 -8.12
C GLU A 389 -53.82 1.69 -8.75
N ALA A 390 -54.82 1.85 -9.63
CA ALA A 390 -55.46 0.74 -10.30
C ALA A 390 -54.47 -0.10 -11.14
N PHE A 391 -53.42 0.53 -11.68
CA PHE A 391 -52.34 -0.18 -12.37
C PHE A 391 -51.39 -0.88 -11.38
N LEU A 392 -50.95 -0.18 -10.31
CA LEU A 392 -50.10 -0.74 -9.26
C LEU A 392 -50.71 -1.98 -8.59
N ARG A 393 -52.04 -1.97 -8.34
CA ARG A 393 -52.79 -3.13 -7.81
C ARG A 393 -52.81 -4.35 -8.75
N GLY A 394 -52.46 -4.18 -10.02
CA GLY A 394 -52.27 -5.26 -10.99
C GLY A 394 -50.84 -5.82 -11.05
N LEU A 395 -49.87 -5.21 -10.36
CA LEU A 395 -48.47 -5.63 -10.40
C LEU A 395 -48.16 -6.68 -9.33
N SER A 396 -47.28 -7.63 -9.66
CA SER A 396 -46.73 -8.59 -8.71
C SER A 396 -45.54 -7.99 -7.97
N LEU A 397 -45.82 -7.13 -6.99
CA LEU A 397 -44.82 -6.54 -6.09
C LEU A 397 -44.23 -7.59 -5.13
N ARG A 398 -42.96 -7.42 -4.72
CA ARG A 398 -42.20 -8.32 -3.84
C ARG A 398 -41.38 -7.53 -2.82
N ALA A 399 -40.96 -8.19 -1.74
CA ALA A 399 -39.96 -7.65 -0.83
C ALA A 399 -38.62 -7.40 -1.56
N PRO A 400 -37.85 -6.35 -1.19
CA PRO A 400 -36.60 -6.02 -1.85
C PRO A 400 -35.47 -7.02 -1.49
N GLU A 401 -34.78 -7.55 -2.52
CA GLU A 401 -33.58 -8.39 -2.37
C GLU A 401 -32.33 -7.56 -2.01
N ILE A 402 -32.34 -6.26 -2.34
CA ILE A 402 -31.27 -5.30 -2.05
C ILE A 402 -31.88 -4.12 -1.28
N PRO A 403 -31.35 -3.71 -0.12
CA PRO A 403 -31.93 -2.63 0.69
C PRO A 403 -32.14 -1.32 -0.08
N ILE A 404 -33.36 -0.80 -0.07
CA ILE A 404 -33.71 0.51 -0.65
C ILE A 404 -33.88 1.53 0.49
N VAL A 405 -33.42 2.76 0.29
CA VAL A 405 -33.75 3.90 1.15
C VAL A 405 -34.92 4.68 0.55
N SER A 406 -36.01 4.76 1.32
CA SER A 406 -37.31 5.32 0.92
C SER A 406 -37.28 6.84 0.80
N ASN A 407 -37.86 7.35 -0.29
CA ASN A 407 -38.09 8.78 -0.50
C ASN A 407 -39.20 9.32 0.43
N ARG A 408 -40.13 8.48 0.90
CA ARG A 408 -41.23 8.88 1.80
C ARG A 408 -40.77 9.04 3.25
N SER A 409 -40.00 8.11 3.78
CA SER A 409 -39.57 8.10 5.18
C SER A 409 -38.17 8.67 5.40
N GLY A 410 -37.30 8.63 4.37
CA GLY A 410 -35.86 8.89 4.48
C GLY A 410 -35.10 7.80 5.25
N GLY A 411 -35.76 6.70 5.59
CA GLY A 411 -35.17 5.50 6.21
C GLY A 411 -35.14 4.32 5.25
N TRP A 412 -34.81 3.13 5.77
CA TRP A 412 -34.92 1.88 5.00
C TRP A 412 -36.38 1.58 4.65
N LEU A 413 -36.63 1.20 3.40
CA LEU A 413 -37.92 0.74 2.93
C LEU A 413 -38.20 -0.67 3.48
N THR A 414 -39.35 -0.85 4.14
CA THR A 414 -39.77 -2.16 4.65
C THR A 414 -40.27 -3.08 3.54
N ALA A 415 -40.36 -4.39 3.82
CA ALA A 415 -40.93 -5.35 2.87
C ALA A 415 -42.42 -5.07 2.63
N GLU A 416 -43.12 -4.71 3.70
CA GLU A 416 -44.52 -4.34 3.74
C GLU A 416 -44.79 -3.13 2.84
N GLU A 417 -44.10 -2.00 3.06
CA GLU A 417 -44.19 -0.80 2.21
C GLU A 417 -43.85 -1.10 0.74
N ALA A 418 -42.78 -1.86 0.47
CA ALA A 418 -42.39 -2.20 -0.91
C ALA A 418 -43.47 -3.01 -1.65
N THR A 419 -44.21 -3.86 -0.93
CA THR A 419 -45.30 -4.67 -1.49
C THR A 419 -46.66 -3.97 -1.58
N ASP A 420 -46.83 -2.80 -0.96
CA ASP A 420 -48.11 -2.08 -0.93
C ASP A 420 -48.26 -1.11 -2.12
N PRO A 421 -49.27 -1.29 -3.02
CA PRO A 421 -49.62 -0.30 -4.02
C PRO A 421 -49.82 1.12 -3.47
N ALA A 422 -50.34 1.27 -2.25
CA ALA A 422 -50.57 2.59 -1.66
C ALA A 422 -49.27 3.35 -1.40
N TYR A 423 -48.18 2.68 -0.96
CA TYR A 423 -46.86 3.32 -0.81
C TYR A 423 -46.40 3.97 -2.12
N TRP A 424 -46.58 3.29 -3.26
CA TRP A 424 -46.14 3.78 -4.56
C TRP A 424 -47.00 4.95 -5.08
N VAL A 425 -48.29 5.02 -4.71
CA VAL A 425 -49.16 6.18 -4.95
C VAL A 425 -48.75 7.37 -4.07
N ASP A 426 -48.51 7.12 -2.79
CA ASP A 426 -48.06 8.12 -1.82
C ASP A 426 -46.70 8.72 -2.22
N HIS A 427 -45.80 7.88 -2.71
CA HIS A 427 -44.50 8.23 -3.29
C HIS A 427 -44.61 9.08 -4.57
N LEU A 428 -45.69 8.97 -5.34
CA LEU A 428 -45.95 9.86 -6.48
C LEU A 428 -46.46 11.25 -6.05
N ARG A 429 -47.16 11.32 -4.92
CA ARG A 429 -47.87 12.51 -4.43
C ARG A 429 -47.07 13.36 -3.43
N SER A 430 -46.16 12.77 -2.67
CA SER A 430 -45.60 13.36 -1.44
C SER A 430 -44.15 13.82 -1.56
N THR A 431 -43.72 14.69 -0.65
CA THR A 431 -42.34 15.21 -0.55
C THR A 431 -41.27 14.11 -0.54
N VAL A 432 -40.29 14.21 -1.44
CA VAL A 432 -39.10 13.36 -1.50
C VAL A 432 -38.05 13.80 -0.46
N LEU A 433 -37.78 12.95 0.54
CA LEU A 433 -36.83 13.21 1.63
C LEU A 433 -35.39 12.74 1.32
N PHE A 434 -34.88 13.06 0.12
CA PHE A 434 -33.57 12.59 -0.36
C PHE A 434 -32.40 12.93 0.58
N ALA A 435 -32.37 14.14 1.17
CA ALA A 435 -31.33 14.53 2.12
C ALA A 435 -31.28 13.59 3.34
N LYS A 436 -32.44 13.24 3.89
CA LYS A 436 -32.58 12.30 5.02
C LYS A 436 -32.21 10.87 4.62
N GLY A 437 -32.50 10.47 3.38
CA GLY A 437 -32.05 9.20 2.83
C GLY A 437 -30.52 9.10 2.73
N MET A 438 -29.86 10.14 2.21
CA MET A 438 -28.40 10.23 2.19
C MET A 438 -27.80 10.29 3.60
N GLU A 439 -28.47 10.93 4.57
CA GLU A 439 -28.06 10.92 5.98
C GLU A 439 -28.13 9.51 6.59
N THR A 440 -29.20 8.75 6.33
CA THR A 440 -29.34 7.34 6.75
C THR A 440 -28.21 6.47 6.19
N LEU A 441 -27.84 6.66 4.92
CA LEU A 441 -26.74 5.94 4.28
C LEU A 441 -25.39 6.28 4.93
N ALA A 442 -25.08 7.58 5.08
CA ALA A 442 -23.83 8.07 5.64
C ALA A 442 -23.64 7.68 7.12
N LYS A 443 -24.73 7.60 7.91
CA LYS A 443 -24.70 7.11 9.29
C LYS A 443 -24.55 5.58 9.40
N SER A 444 -24.91 4.83 8.36
CA SER A 444 -24.91 3.36 8.41
C SER A 444 -23.51 2.77 8.21
N ALA A 445 -22.79 3.20 7.18
CA ALA A 445 -21.43 2.71 6.89
C ALA A 445 -20.69 3.61 5.87
N PRO A 446 -19.35 3.55 5.77
CA PRO A 446 -18.61 4.20 4.69
C PRO A 446 -18.84 3.47 3.36
N TYR A 447 -19.76 3.99 2.54
CA TYR A 447 -20.06 3.49 1.19
C TYR A 447 -19.34 4.27 0.07
N ILE A 448 -19.31 3.69 -1.13
CA ILE A 448 -19.01 4.40 -2.38
C ILE A 448 -20.31 4.66 -3.14
N TYR A 449 -20.65 5.92 -3.35
CA TYR A 449 -21.86 6.36 -4.03
C TYR A 449 -21.64 6.45 -5.54
N ILE A 450 -22.47 5.74 -6.31
CA ILE A 450 -22.37 5.64 -7.77
C ILE A 450 -23.66 6.17 -8.38
N GLU A 451 -23.60 7.31 -9.06
CA GLU A 451 -24.73 7.83 -9.85
C GLU A 451 -24.88 6.98 -11.12
N ALA A 452 -25.93 6.16 -11.13
CA ALA A 452 -26.26 5.18 -12.17
C ALA A 452 -27.16 5.78 -13.26
N GLY A 453 -26.96 7.05 -13.59
CA GLY A 453 -27.72 7.80 -14.59
C GLY A 453 -26.86 8.81 -15.36
N PRO A 454 -27.46 9.69 -16.18
CA PRO A 454 -26.75 10.72 -16.92
C PRO A 454 -26.38 11.92 -16.03
N GLY A 455 -25.19 12.49 -16.27
CA GLY A 455 -24.76 13.73 -15.61
C GLY A 455 -24.12 13.57 -14.24
N ARG A 456 -24.47 14.48 -13.31
CA ARG A 456 -23.78 14.67 -12.02
C ARG A 456 -24.69 15.19 -10.90
N VAL A 457 -26.02 15.04 -11.02
CA VAL A 457 -26.99 15.73 -10.17
C VAL A 457 -27.03 15.11 -8.78
N LEU A 458 -27.24 13.79 -8.66
CA LEU A 458 -27.21 13.13 -7.36
C LEU A 458 -25.80 13.15 -6.74
N SER A 459 -24.75 13.09 -7.55
CA SER A 459 -23.36 13.27 -7.11
C SER A 459 -23.05 14.70 -6.63
N SER A 460 -23.88 15.68 -6.96
CA SER A 460 -23.80 17.05 -6.43
C SER A 460 -24.64 17.18 -5.16
N LEU A 461 -25.84 16.58 -5.11
CA LEU A 461 -26.67 16.52 -3.90
C LEU A 461 -25.99 15.71 -2.78
N ALA A 462 -25.28 14.64 -3.09
CA ALA A 462 -24.50 13.86 -2.13
C ALA A 462 -23.37 14.70 -1.49
N LYS A 463 -22.68 15.54 -2.27
CA LYS A 463 -21.68 16.50 -1.75
C LYS A 463 -22.34 17.58 -0.89
N ALA A 464 -23.53 18.04 -1.29
CA ALA A 464 -24.28 19.07 -0.56
C ALA A 464 -24.78 18.62 0.83
N GLN A 465 -24.69 17.33 1.18
CA GLN A 465 -24.91 16.87 2.56
C GLN A 465 -23.78 17.27 3.53
N GLY A 466 -22.58 17.59 3.01
CA GLY A 466 -21.40 17.92 3.82
C GLY A 466 -20.75 16.74 4.58
N SER A 467 -21.45 15.61 4.69
CA SER A 467 -21.01 14.40 5.41
C SER A 467 -20.39 13.32 4.52
N ILE A 468 -20.33 13.52 3.21
CA ILE A 468 -19.85 12.54 2.22
C ILE A 468 -18.68 13.13 1.44
N GLU A 469 -17.53 12.46 1.50
CA GLU A 469 -16.31 12.92 0.85
C GLU A 469 -16.37 12.80 -0.67
N ALA A 470 -15.78 13.77 -1.39
CA ALA A 470 -15.74 13.74 -2.85
C ALA A 470 -14.98 12.51 -3.41
N ASN A 471 -14.11 11.89 -2.60
CA ASN A 471 -13.46 10.62 -2.93
C ASN A 471 -14.43 9.43 -3.02
N GLN A 472 -15.56 9.47 -2.30
CA GLN A 472 -16.57 8.40 -2.27
C GLN A 472 -17.56 8.44 -3.45
N ILE A 473 -17.48 9.43 -4.35
CA ILE A 473 -18.55 9.73 -5.30
C ILE A 473 -18.07 9.50 -6.75
N ILE A 474 -18.85 8.72 -7.50
CA ILE A 474 -18.57 8.30 -8.87
C ILE A 474 -19.79 8.52 -9.76
N ASN A 475 -19.60 9.08 -10.95
CA ASN A 475 -20.62 9.18 -11.97
C ASN A 475 -20.40 8.07 -12.99
N SER A 476 -21.46 7.44 -13.49
CA SER A 476 -21.35 6.45 -14.57
C SER A 476 -21.09 7.12 -15.93
N LEU A 477 -21.79 8.22 -16.20
CA LEU A 477 -21.76 8.97 -17.45
C LEU A 477 -21.16 10.38 -17.25
N PRO A 478 -20.67 11.03 -18.33
CA PRO A 478 -20.22 12.42 -18.28
C PRO A 478 -21.41 13.39 -18.15
N HIS A 479 -21.13 14.67 -17.89
CA HIS A 479 -22.12 15.73 -18.00
C HIS A 479 -22.39 16.14 -19.46
N PRO A 480 -23.59 16.66 -19.82
CA PRO A 480 -23.86 17.21 -21.16
C PRO A 480 -22.81 18.23 -21.67
N ASP A 481 -22.35 19.15 -20.81
CA ASP A 481 -21.27 20.12 -21.11
C ASP A 481 -19.84 19.54 -21.08
N GLU A 482 -19.68 18.21 -20.98
CA GLU A 482 -18.38 17.53 -21.01
C GLU A 482 -18.26 16.69 -22.29
N GLU A 483 -17.54 17.21 -23.29
CA GLU A 483 -17.24 16.50 -24.55
C GLU A 483 -16.36 15.26 -24.32
N TRP A 484 -16.97 14.17 -23.89
CA TRP A 484 -16.32 12.89 -23.62
C TRP A 484 -17.19 11.74 -24.15
N ASP A 485 -16.58 10.88 -24.97
CA ASP A 485 -17.04 9.52 -25.28
C ASP A 485 -17.53 8.80 -24.00
N ASP A 486 -18.83 8.53 -23.92
CA ASP A 486 -19.49 7.99 -22.72
C ASP A 486 -19.01 6.57 -22.35
N ARG A 487 -18.54 5.77 -23.33
CA ARG A 487 -17.93 4.45 -23.08
C ARG A 487 -16.55 4.60 -22.44
N ARG A 488 -15.74 5.56 -22.89
CA ARG A 488 -14.46 5.89 -22.23
C ARG A 488 -14.68 6.45 -20.83
N HIS A 489 -15.72 7.25 -20.62
CA HIS A 489 -16.07 7.75 -19.29
C HIS A 489 -16.49 6.61 -18.34
N PHE A 490 -17.40 5.73 -18.76
CA PHE A 490 -17.84 4.58 -17.96
C PHE A 490 -16.69 3.60 -17.64
N LEU A 491 -15.82 3.32 -18.60
CA LEU A 491 -14.59 2.54 -18.35
C LEU A 491 -13.69 3.22 -17.29
N CYS A 492 -13.57 4.54 -17.34
CA CYS A 492 -12.84 5.30 -16.33
C CYS A 492 -13.56 5.27 -14.96
N ALA A 493 -14.89 5.27 -14.94
CA ALA A 493 -15.70 5.11 -13.73
C ALA A 493 -15.48 3.75 -13.05
N LEU A 494 -15.44 2.65 -13.81
CA LEU A 494 -15.03 1.33 -13.31
C LEU A 494 -13.64 1.38 -12.65
N GLY A 495 -12.69 2.10 -13.27
CA GLY A 495 -11.38 2.36 -12.69
C GLY A 495 -11.42 3.15 -11.38
N ARG A 496 -12.30 4.17 -11.27
CA ARG A 496 -12.53 4.94 -10.04
C ARG A 496 -13.12 4.05 -8.94
N GLY A 497 -14.00 3.11 -9.29
CA GLY A 497 -14.53 2.11 -8.37
C GLY A 497 -13.41 1.23 -7.79
N TRP A 498 -12.55 0.69 -8.64
CA TRP A 498 -11.36 -0.05 -8.18
C TRP A 498 -10.42 0.85 -7.34
N ALA A 499 -10.27 2.12 -7.71
CA ALA A 499 -9.37 3.04 -7.02
C ALA A 499 -9.86 3.46 -5.62
N THR A 500 -11.18 3.50 -5.40
CA THR A 500 -11.82 3.67 -4.08
C THR A 500 -11.94 2.37 -3.29
N GLY A 501 -11.61 1.22 -3.90
CA GLY A 501 -11.50 -0.07 -3.23
C GLY A 501 -12.67 -1.04 -3.45
N LEU A 502 -13.58 -0.75 -4.39
CA LEU A 502 -14.64 -1.70 -4.78
C LEU A 502 -14.07 -2.94 -5.51
N PRO A 503 -14.73 -4.11 -5.41
CA PRO A 503 -14.28 -5.38 -6.01
C PRO A 503 -14.57 -5.46 -7.53
N VAL A 504 -14.14 -4.45 -8.29
CA VAL A 504 -14.32 -4.40 -9.75
C VAL A 504 -13.52 -5.52 -10.42
N ALA A 505 -14.15 -6.27 -11.33
CA ALA A 505 -13.57 -7.37 -12.09
C ALA A 505 -12.62 -6.91 -13.21
N VAL A 506 -11.62 -6.09 -12.87
CA VAL A 506 -10.65 -5.47 -13.81
C VAL A 506 -9.93 -6.50 -14.69
N SER A 507 -9.80 -7.76 -14.23
CA SER A 507 -9.24 -8.87 -15.01
C SER A 507 -9.90 -9.07 -16.38
N ARG A 508 -11.18 -8.67 -16.55
CA ARG A 508 -11.89 -8.78 -17.83
C ARG A 508 -11.30 -7.95 -18.97
N LEU A 509 -10.52 -6.91 -18.67
CA LEU A 509 -9.82 -6.10 -19.67
C LEU A 509 -8.79 -6.90 -20.50
N TRP A 510 -8.50 -8.14 -20.10
CA TRP A 510 -7.57 -9.03 -20.80
C TRP A 510 -8.20 -10.39 -21.16
N GLU A 511 -9.53 -10.55 -21.02
CA GLU A 511 -10.24 -11.73 -21.52
C GLU A 511 -10.16 -11.80 -23.06
N GLY A 512 -9.89 -13.00 -23.60
CA GLY A 512 -9.54 -13.20 -25.01
C GLY A 512 -8.13 -12.75 -25.42
N GLY A 513 -7.50 -11.85 -24.66
CA GLY A 513 -6.14 -11.34 -24.91
C GLY A 513 -5.03 -12.26 -24.40
N ARG A 514 -3.79 -11.99 -24.86
CA ARG A 514 -2.54 -12.56 -24.30
C ARG A 514 -1.45 -11.49 -24.15
N PRO A 515 -1.68 -10.43 -23.35
CA PRO A 515 -0.74 -9.33 -23.20
C PRO A 515 0.63 -9.76 -22.65
N SER A 516 1.64 -8.94 -22.89
CA SER A 516 3.02 -9.14 -22.45
C SER A 516 3.43 -8.14 -21.37
N PHE A 517 4.44 -8.51 -20.58
CA PHE A 517 5.07 -7.58 -19.65
C PHE A 517 6.13 -6.74 -20.36
N VAL A 518 5.93 -5.43 -20.38
CA VAL A 518 6.84 -4.46 -21.03
C VAL A 518 7.71 -3.72 -20.00
N THR A 519 8.84 -3.15 -20.46
CA THR A 519 9.75 -2.39 -19.60
C THR A 519 9.24 -0.97 -19.40
N LEU A 520 8.41 -0.77 -18.37
CA LEU A 520 7.93 0.55 -17.93
C LEU A 520 8.82 1.16 -16.83
N PRO A 521 8.87 2.51 -16.69
CA PRO A 521 9.69 3.20 -15.71
C PRO A 521 9.60 2.67 -14.27
N ALA A 522 10.73 2.76 -13.56
CA ALA A 522 10.83 2.38 -12.15
C ALA A 522 10.13 3.40 -11.23
N TYR A 523 9.72 2.90 -10.05
CA TYR A 523 8.99 3.65 -9.03
C TYR A 523 9.69 4.99 -8.67
N PRO A 524 8.97 6.12 -8.67
CA PRO A 524 9.52 7.41 -8.27
C PRO A 524 9.63 7.52 -6.74
N PHE A 525 10.70 6.93 -6.19
CA PHE A 525 11.07 7.10 -4.79
C PHE A 525 11.24 8.58 -4.43
N GLN A 526 10.51 9.03 -3.40
CA GLN A 526 10.62 10.39 -2.88
C GLN A 526 11.84 10.48 -1.94
N HIS A 527 13.03 10.57 -2.52
CA HIS A 527 14.29 10.59 -1.78
C HIS A 527 14.37 11.74 -0.76
N ARG A 528 14.94 11.43 0.40
CA ARG A 528 15.46 12.39 1.39
C ARG A 528 16.85 11.90 1.80
N ARG A 529 17.78 12.80 2.17
CA ARG A 529 19.07 12.43 2.74
C ARG A 529 18.84 11.86 4.14
N TYR A 530 18.96 10.55 4.28
CA TYR A 530 19.13 9.89 5.58
C TYR A 530 20.58 9.43 5.65
N PHE A 531 21.38 10.11 6.47
CA PHE A 531 22.80 9.84 6.63
C PHE A 531 23.20 10.21 8.05
N ILE A 532 24.03 9.39 8.69
CA ILE A 532 24.69 9.74 9.94
C ILE A 532 26.00 10.41 9.52
N GLU A 533 26.04 11.74 9.61
CA GLU A 533 27.26 12.49 9.32
C GLU A 533 28.38 12.05 10.27
N ARG A 534 29.63 11.98 9.79
CA ARG A 534 30.78 11.66 10.65
C ARG A 534 30.92 12.73 11.74
N ALA A 535 31.36 12.32 12.93
CA ALA A 535 31.60 13.23 14.06
C ALA A 535 32.85 14.09 13.82
N SER A 536 32.70 15.17 13.06
CA SER A 536 33.75 16.16 12.77
C SER A 536 34.28 16.79 14.07
N GLY A 537 35.53 16.50 14.42
CA GLY A 537 36.23 17.06 15.58
C GLY A 537 36.89 16.06 16.54
N ALA A 538 36.69 14.75 16.34
CA ALA A 538 37.31 13.67 17.12
C ALA A 538 38.47 12.97 16.38
N ASP A 539 38.27 12.52 15.14
CA ASP A 539 39.31 11.78 14.38
C ASP A 539 40.47 12.68 13.92
N GLU A 540 40.21 13.93 13.55
CA GLU A 540 41.25 14.92 13.16
C GLU A 540 42.29 15.17 14.26
N ARG A 541 41.97 14.87 15.53
CA ARG A 541 42.91 14.92 16.66
C ARG A 541 43.61 13.59 16.97
N ARG A 542 43.17 12.49 16.37
CA ARG A 542 43.76 11.15 16.54
C ARG A 542 44.66 10.75 15.38
N GLU A 543 44.35 11.20 14.16
CA GLU A 543 45.22 10.94 13.00
C GLU A 543 46.59 11.65 13.15
N ASP A 544 46.63 12.85 13.73
CA ASP A 544 47.89 13.55 14.08
C ASP A 544 48.66 12.90 15.25
N GLU A 545 47.96 12.35 16.26
CA GLU A 545 48.63 11.67 17.40
C GLU A 545 49.13 10.25 17.07
N MET A 546 48.63 9.62 16.00
CA MET A 546 48.97 8.25 15.60
C MET A 546 49.53 8.15 14.18
N ALA A 547 50.55 8.96 13.88
CA ALA A 547 51.42 8.75 12.73
C ALA A 547 52.21 7.43 12.85
N VAL A 548 51.61 6.31 12.41
CA VAL A 548 52.17 4.95 12.53
C VAL A 548 53.48 4.84 11.74
N THR A 549 54.60 5.01 12.44
CA THR A 549 55.93 4.79 11.87
C THR A 549 56.15 3.29 11.67
N ARG A 550 56.70 2.90 10.51
CA ARG A 550 57.00 1.49 10.22
C ARG A 550 58.13 0.99 11.12
N GLU A 551 57.80 0.20 12.13
CA GLU A 551 58.76 -0.54 12.96
C GLU A 551 59.58 -1.51 12.08
N PRO A 552 60.91 -1.33 11.93
CA PRO A 552 61.74 -2.22 11.12
C PRO A 552 61.98 -3.60 11.75
N ASP A 553 61.92 -3.75 13.08
CA ASP A 553 62.23 -5.00 13.77
C ASP A 553 61.00 -5.92 13.92
N MET A 554 60.95 -6.99 13.12
CA MET A 554 59.87 -8.01 13.20
C MET A 554 59.75 -8.67 14.59
N ALA A 555 60.83 -8.73 15.39
CA ALA A 555 60.75 -9.29 16.74
C ALA A 555 59.91 -8.43 17.69
N ARG A 556 59.68 -7.16 17.35
CA ARG A 556 58.86 -6.19 18.10
C ARG A 556 57.43 -6.04 17.58
N TRP A 557 57.11 -6.61 16.41
CA TRP A 557 55.75 -6.59 15.86
C TRP A 557 54.76 -7.39 16.71
N GLY A 558 55.24 -8.39 17.44
CA GLY A 558 54.44 -9.21 18.35
C GLY A 558 54.58 -8.79 19.82
N TYR A 559 53.46 -8.68 20.52
CA TYR A 559 53.43 -8.68 21.99
C TYR A 559 52.91 -10.04 22.48
N ARG A 560 53.47 -10.53 23.60
CA ARG A 560 52.92 -11.70 24.31
C ARG A 560 52.28 -11.23 25.62
N PRO A 561 50.95 -11.37 25.81
CA PRO A 561 50.33 -11.16 27.11
C PRO A 561 51.00 -12.03 28.18
N ALA A 562 51.28 -11.44 29.33
CA ALA A 562 51.88 -12.12 30.48
C ALA A 562 51.19 -11.65 31.76
N TRP A 563 50.95 -12.57 32.68
CA TRP A 563 50.38 -12.25 33.98
C TRP A 563 51.44 -11.62 34.88
N LYS A 564 51.07 -10.55 35.58
CA LYS A 564 51.90 -9.88 36.59
C LYS A 564 51.16 -9.94 37.92
N GLN A 565 51.81 -10.44 38.95
CA GLN A 565 51.26 -10.38 40.30
C GLN A 565 51.16 -8.93 40.77
N ALA A 566 50.00 -8.57 41.32
CA ALA A 566 49.71 -7.27 41.90
C ALA A 566 48.97 -7.47 43.24
N LEU A 567 48.95 -6.43 44.07
CA LEU A 567 48.02 -6.37 45.20
C LEU A 567 46.59 -6.19 44.67
N VAL A 568 45.60 -6.69 45.42
CA VAL A 568 44.18 -6.51 45.07
C VAL A 568 43.82 -5.03 45.19
N ASP A 569 43.33 -4.45 44.10
CA ASP A 569 42.84 -3.07 44.08
C ASP A 569 41.46 -3.00 44.73
N TYR A 570 41.45 -2.79 46.05
CA TYR A 570 40.26 -2.77 46.90
C TYR A 570 40.07 -1.39 47.54
N VAL A 571 38.92 -0.77 47.24
CA VAL A 571 38.52 0.52 47.82
C VAL A 571 37.69 0.27 49.08
N SER A 572 38.31 0.49 50.24
CA SER A 572 37.63 0.33 51.54
C SER A 572 36.43 1.26 51.67
N GLY A 573 35.29 0.71 52.09
CA GLY A 573 34.02 1.44 52.22
C GLY A 573 33.09 1.35 51.01
N ALA A 574 33.50 0.76 49.88
CA ALA A 574 32.62 0.55 48.73
C ALA A 574 31.40 -0.35 49.03
N GLU A 575 31.50 -1.22 50.05
CA GLU A 575 30.43 -2.08 50.57
C GLU A 575 29.33 -1.30 51.34
N ALA A 576 29.50 0.01 51.63
CA ALA A 576 28.59 0.77 52.50
C ALA A 576 27.32 1.32 51.79
N THR A 577 27.23 1.23 50.46
CA THR A 577 26.08 1.72 49.69
C THR A 577 25.17 0.55 49.28
N PRO A 578 23.91 0.48 49.74
CA PRO A 578 22.97 -0.56 49.33
C PRO A 578 22.81 -0.64 47.80
N ARG A 579 22.68 -1.88 47.30
CA ARG A 579 22.60 -2.21 45.87
C ARG A 579 21.76 -3.47 45.68
N SER A 580 21.17 -3.62 44.48
CA SER A 580 20.49 -4.84 44.05
C SER A 580 21.48 -5.77 43.33
N TRP A 581 21.55 -7.03 43.78
CA TRP A 581 22.42 -8.08 43.27
C TRP A 581 21.66 -9.32 42.77
N LEU A 582 22.16 -9.96 41.72
CA LEU A 582 21.72 -11.27 41.23
C LEU A 582 22.90 -12.25 41.17
N PHE A 583 22.84 -13.36 41.90
CA PHE A 583 23.89 -14.38 41.96
C PHE A 583 23.46 -15.68 41.28
N PHE A 584 24.18 -16.12 40.24
CA PHE A 584 24.08 -17.48 39.70
C PHE A 584 25.05 -18.38 40.47
N LEU A 585 24.51 -19.22 41.36
CA LEU A 585 25.25 -19.89 42.44
C LEU A 585 26.07 -21.10 41.98
N ASP A 586 27.34 -21.16 42.40
CA ASP A 586 28.22 -22.32 42.24
C ASP A 586 27.89 -23.48 43.19
N GLU A 587 28.27 -24.69 42.76
CA GLU A 587 28.11 -25.94 43.54
C GLU A 587 29.07 -26.03 44.74
N ALA A 588 30.11 -25.19 44.80
CA ALA A 588 31.05 -25.11 45.93
C ALA A 588 30.56 -24.16 47.06
N GLY A 589 29.37 -23.56 46.92
CA GLY A 589 28.75 -22.72 47.93
C GLY A 589 29.41 -21.35 48.17
N VAL A 590 30.40 -20.96 47.37
CA VAL A 590 31.14 -19.68 47.53
C VAL A 590 30.20 -18.50 47.32
N GLY A 591 29.36 -18.56 46.28
CA GLY A 591 28.34 -17.56 45.96
C GLY A 591 27.27 -17.45 47.05
N MET A 592 26.93 -18.53 47.76
CA MET A 592 25.98 -18.47 48.87
C MET A 592 26.59 -17.80 50.11
N GLN A 593 27.88 -18.04 50.39
CA GLN A 593 28.61 -17.34 51.45
C GLN A 593 28.71 -15.83 51.15
N LEU A 594 29.03 -15.46 49.91
CA LEU A 594 29.06 -14.07 49.45
C LEU A 594 27.68 -13.40 49.52
N ALA A 595 26.63 -14.06 49.03
CA ALA A 595 25.26 -13.56 49.09
C ALA A 595 24.79 -13.34 50.54
N THR A 596 25.11 -14.28 51.45
CA THR A 596 24.80 -14.17 52.88
C THR A 596 25.51 -12.98 53.52
N ARG A 597 26.80 -12.78 53.23
CA ARG A 597 27.56 -11.61 53.72
C ARG A 597 27.00 -10.29 53.19
N LEU A 598 26.64 -10.21 51.90
CA LEU A 598 26.06 -9.00 51.30
C LEU A 598 24.67 -8.68 51.86
N ARG A 599 23.83 -9.69 52.13
CA ARG A 599 22.56 -9.52 52.86
C ARG A 599 22.79 -8.95 54.26
N GLY A 600 23.79 -9.47 54.98
CA GLY A 600 24.21 -8.95 56.30
C GLY A 600 24.74 -7.50 56.30
N LEU A 601 25.11 -6.97 55.14
CA LEU A 601 25.53 -5.57 54.93
C LEU A 601 24.39 -4.67 54.40
N GLY A 602 23.17 -5.19 54.26
CA GLY A 602 21.99 -4.43 53.82
C GLY A 602 21.79 -4.35 52.30
N HIS A 603 22.45 -5.18 51.50
CA HIS A 603 22.14 -5.31 50.07
C HIS A 603 20.93 -6.21 49.82
N ARG A 604 20.12 -5.91 48.79
CA ARG A 604 19.12 -6.84 48.24
C ARG A 604 19.85 -7.84 47.35
N VAL A 605 19.71 -9.14 47.63
CA VAL A 605 20.45 -10.20 46.91
C VAL A 605 19.51 -11.32 46.51
N VAL A 606 19.19 -11.38 45.23
CA VAL A 606 18.46 -12.48 44.60
C VAL A 606 19.47 -13.55 44.13
N THR A 607 19.07 -14.81 44.17
CA THR A 607 19.91 -15.97 43.88
C THR A 607 19.25 -16.92 42.88
N VAL A 608 20.06 -17.54 42.02
CA VAL A 608 19.63 -18.48 40.98
C VAL A 608 20.43 -19.77 41.10
N SER A 609 19.74 -20.89 41.29
CA SER A 609 20.31 -22.25 41.24
C SER A 609 20.02 -22.93 39.90
N LEU A 610 20.82 -23.94 39.57
CA LEU A 610 20.57 -24.82 38.42
C LEU A 610 19.45 -25.82 38.76
N GLY A 611 18.57 -26.09 37.79
CA GLY A 611 17.52 -27.11 37.92
C GLY A 611 16.82 -27.41 36.60
N ASP A 612 15.71 -28.17 36.66
CA ASP A 612 15.12 -28.81 35.48
C ASP A 612 14.10 -27.94 34.72
N ALA A 613 13.59 -26.90 35.39
CA ALA A 613 12.66 -25.93 34.83
C ALA A 613 12.91 -24.54 35.45
N PHE A 614 12.35 -23.49 34.86
CA PHE A 614 12.27 -22.19 35.53
C PHE A 614 11.12 -22.19 36.55
N PHE A 615 11.42 -21.89 37.81
CA PHE A 615 10.42 -21.59 38.83
C PHE A 615 11.01 -20.72 39.96
N ARG A 616 10.13 -20.05 40.69
CA ARG A 616 10.46 -19.32 41.91
C ARG A 616 10.36 -20.27 43.11
N HIS A 617 11.38 -20.34 43.95
CA HIS A 617 11.38 -21.16 45.17
C HIS A 617 10.89 -20.35 46.38
N ASP A 618 11.39 -19.13 46.54
CA ASP A 618 10.98 -18.20 47.60
C ASP A 618 11.06 -16.73 47.13
N GLY A 619 11.06 -15.77 48.06
CA GLY A 619 11.15 -14.34 47.75
C GLY A 619 12.41 -13.94 46.96
N ASP A 620 13.57 -14.50 47.31
CA ASP A 620 14.89 -14.14 46.76
C ASP A 620 15.64 -15.35 46.16
N HIS A 621 15.01 -16.52 46.03
CA HIS A 621 15.55 -17.70 45.35
C HIS A 621 14.72 -18.16 44.14
N TYR A 622 15.42 -18.29 43.01
CA TYR A 622 14.91 -18.80 41.74
C TYR A 622 15.70 -20.04 41.30
N VAL A 623 15.04 -20.93 40.57
CA VAL A 623 15.65 -22.09 39.91
C VAL A 623 15.55 -21.89 38.40
N LEU A 624 16.61 -22.18 37.65
CA LEU A 624 16.65 -22.01 36.20
C LEU A 624 17.34 -23.18 35.50
N CYS A 625 16.73 -23.63 34.40
CA CYS A 625 17.28 -24.63 33.47
C CYS A 625 18.12 -23.92 32.40
N ALA A 626 19.42 -24.17 32.36
CA ALA A 626 20.34 -23.48 31.45
C ALA A 626 20.07 -23.86 29.98
N GLU A 627 19.64 -25.10 29.78
CA GLU A 627 19.30 -25.74 28.51
C GLU A 627 17.98 -25.23 27.90
N ALA A 628 17.15 -24.52 28.69
CA ALA A 628 15.88 -23.96 28.22
C ALA A 628 16.03 -22.74 27.28
N GLY A 629 17.26 -22.26 27.06
CA GLY A 629 17.56 -21.12 26.20
C GLY A 629 16.94 -19.80 26.67
N LYS A 630 16.85 -18.79 25.78
CA LYS A 630 16.36 -17.43 26.11
C LYS A 630 15.05 -17.41 26.90
N ALA A 631 14.12 -18.33 26.63
CA ALA A 631 12.81 -18.37 27.29
C ALA A 631 12.88 -18.48 28.83
N GLY A 632 13.87 -19.19 29.38
CA GLY A 632 14.09 -19.26 30.84
C GLY A 632 14.60 -17.95 31.43
N TYR A 633 15.48 -17.25 30.70
CA TYR A 633 16.04 -15.96 31.12
C TYR A 633 15.03 -14.82 30.95
N ASP A 634 14.18 -14.87 29.93
CA ASP A 634 13.06 -13.94 29.74
C ASP A 634 12.05 -14.05 30.88
N ALA A 635 11.75 -15.28 31.34
CA ALA A 635 10.90 -15.52 32.49
C ALA A 635 11.53 -15.00 33.80
N LEU A 636 12.83 -15.23 34.01
CA LEU A 636 13.59 -14.68 35.15
C LEU A 636 13.58 -13.16 35.17
N VAL A 637 13.97 -12.50 34.07
CA VAL A 637 14.01 -11.02 33.99
C VAL A 637 12.61 -10.42 34.12
N SER A 638 11.57 -11.07 33.57
CA SER A 638 10.17 -10.63 33.76
C SER A 638 9.72 -10.72 35.22
N ALA A 639 10.09 -11.78 35.94
CA ALA A 639 9.80 -11.92 37.38
C ALA A 639 10.57 -10.87 38.22
N LEU A 640 11.86 -10.67 37.93
CA LEU A 640 12.67 -9.63 38.57
C LEU A 640 12.13 -8.21 38.31
N ALA A 641 11.60 -7.94 37.11
CA ALA A 641 10.95 -6.66 36.80
C ALA A 641 9.63 -6.47 37.55
N ALA A 642 8.84 -7.53 37.74
CA ALA A 642 7.59 -7.48 38.50
C ALA A 642 7.80 -7.27 40.01
N ASP A 643 8.91 -7.78 40.57
CA ASP A 643 9.30 -7.64 41.98
C ASP A 643 10.07 -6.33 42.32
N ASP A 644 10.24 -5.43 41.34
CA ASP A 644 11.19 -4.29 41.38
C ASP A 644 12.62 -4.72 41.82
N ALA A 645 13.02 -5.91 41.40
CA ALA A 645 14.21 -6.64 41.85
C ALA A 645 15.35 -6.67 40.81
N LEU A 646 15.26 -5.84 39.76
CA LEU A 646 16.26 -5.81 38.70
C LEU A 646 17.67 -5.54 39.27
N PRO A 647 18.71 -6.28 38.85
CA PRO A 647 20.03 -6.19 39.43
C PRO A 647 20.83 -5.00 38.88
N SER A 648 21.44 -4.25 39.79
CA SER A 648 22.55 -3.33 39.45
C SER A 648 23.89 -4.07 39.33
N ARG A 649 24.00 -5.24 39.96
CA ARG A 649 25.20 -6.08 40.00
C ARG A 649 24.81 -7.53 39.75
N ILE A 650 25.48 -8.20 38.83
CA ILE A 650 25.27 -9.63 38.54
C ILE A 650 26.58 -10.36 38.82
N VAL A 651 26.53 -11.48 39.54
CA VAL A 651 27.69 -12.36 39.76
C VAL A 651 27.35 -13.73 39.20
N HIS A 652 28.11 -14.18 38.22
CA HIS A 652 27.86 -15.44 37.52
C HIS A 652 28.95 -16.46 37.84
N MET A 653 28.58 -17.56 38.51
CA MET A 653 29.53 -18.50 39.13
C MET A 653 29.32 -19.96 38.71
N TRP A 654 28.42 -20.29 37.77
CA TRP A 654 28.18 -21.69 37.35
C TRP A 654 29.39 -22.38 36.68
N LEU A 655 30.41 -21.60 36.29
CA LEU A 655 31.70 -22.06 35.78
C LEU A 655 32.79 -22.20 36.87
N LEU A 656 32.48 -21.91 38.13
CA LEU A 656 33.29 -22.27 39.30
C LEU A 656 32.85 -23.66 39.76
N THR A 657 33.66 -24.68 39.50
CA THR A 657 33.29 -26.09 39.69
C THR A 657 34.38 -26.85 40.43
N GLU A 658 34.05 -27.59 41.48
CA GLU A 658 35.00 -28.46 42.20
C GLU A 658 34.94 -29.93 41.74
N MET A 659 33.90 -30.33 41.01
CA MET A 659 33.77 -31.65 40.37
C MET A 659 33.19 -31.53 38.96
N GLU A 660 33.38 -32.56 38.13
CA GLU A 660 32.75 -32.69 36.80
C GLU A 660 31.30 -33.21 36.92
N SER A 661 30.40 -32.40 37.48
CA SER A 661 28.96 -32.68 37.46
C SER A 661 28.38 -32.46 36.07
N PHE A 662 27.42 -33.30 35.64
CA PHE A 662 26.58 -33.07 34.43
C PHE A 662 25.37 -34.02 34.42
N ARG A 663 24.36 -33.71 33.60
CA ARG A 663 23.16 -34.55 33.44
C ARG A 663 23.46 -35.85 32.69
N PRO A 664 22.78 -36.98 32.99
CA PRO A 664 22.82 -38.17 32.15
C PRO A 664 22.50 -37.85 30.68
N GLY A 665 23.34 -38.32 29.76
CA GLY A 665 23.23 -38.02 28.33
C GLY A 665 23.91 -36.73 27.86
N SER A 666 24.39 -35.88 28.79
CA SER A 666 25.28 -34.75 28.48
C SER A 666 26.74 -35.09 28.84
N ASN A 667 27.63 -34.08 28.78
CA ASN A 667 29.02 -34.17 29.24
C ASN A 667 29.46 -32.82 29.83
N PHE A 668 30.61 -32.79 30.51
CA PHE A 668 31.08 -31.58 31.19
C PHE A 668 31.39 -30.40 30.24
N PHE A 669 31.83 -30.68 29.00
CA PHE A 669 32.04 -29.65 27.98
C PHE A 669 30.72 -28.96 27.60
N HIS A 670 29.63 -29.72 27.36
CA HIS A 670 28.32 -29.17 27.05
C HIS A 670 27.79 -28.33 28.21
N ARG A 671 27.83 -28.84 29.45
CA ARG A 671 27.48 -28.08 30.67
C ARG A 671 28.23 -26.75 30.72
N ASN A 672 29.53 -26.74 30.43
CA ASN A 672 30.35 -25.52 30.47
C ASN A 672 30.04 -24.53 29.34
N GLN A 673 29.46 -24.96 28.21
CA GLN A 673 28.90 -24.04 27.22
C GLN A 673 27.52 -23.51 27.63
N GLU A 674 26.63 -24.38 28.08
CA GLU A 674 25.25 -24.09 28.50
C GLU A 674 25.24 -23.13 29.70
N CYS A 675 25.95 -23.49 30.76
CA CYS A 675 26.09 -22.69 31.99
C CYS A 675 27.06 -21.51 31.84
N GLY A 676 27.76 -21.39 30.71
CA GLY A 676 28.78 -20.37 30.46
C GLY A 676 28.36 -19.39 29.38
N PHE A 677 28.82 -19.65 28.16
CA PHE A 677 28.58 -18.79 26.99
C PHE A 677 27.09 -18.59 26.71
N TYR A 678 26.29 -19.66 26.66
CA TYR A 678 24.86 -19.54 26.34
C TYR A 678 24.08 -18.86 27.48
N SER A 679 24.41 -19.14 28.74
CA SER A 679 23.82 -18.48 29.90
C SER A 679 24.01 -16.96 29.87
N LEU A 680 25.25 -16.47 29.66
CA LEU A 680 25.50 -15.03 29.56
C LEU A 680 24.89 -14.40 28.31
N LEU A 681 24.91 -15.09 27.17
CA LEU A 681 24.28 -14.61 25.93
C LEU A 681 22.78 -14.40 26.13
N HIS A 682 22.07 -15.39 26.67
CA HIS A 682 20.63 -15.31 26.88
C HIS A 682 20.23 -14.33 28.00
N LEU A 683 21.01 -14.25 29.07
CA LEU A 683 20.83 -13.24 30.12
C LEU A 683 20.99 -11.82 29.58
N ALA A 684 22.02 -11.55 28.76
CA ALA A 684 22.23 -10.24 28.14
C ALA A 684 21.09 -9.88 27.16
N GLN A 685 20.63 -10.85 26.36
CA GLN A 685 19.48 -10.65 25.47
C GLN A 685 18.21 -10.33 26.27
N ALA A 686 17.91 -11.06 27.35
CA ALA A 686 16.74 -10.84 28.19
C ALA A 686 16.77 -9.47 28.92
N LEU A 687 17.94 -9.03 29.37
CA LEU A 687 18.12 -7.71 30.01
C LEU A 687 18.05 -6.54 29.01
N GLY A 688 18.51 -6.75 27.77
CA GLY A 688 18.43 -5.74 26.71
C GLY A 688 16.98 -5.37 26.33
N ASP A 689 16.05 -6.31 26.44
CA ASP A 689 14.62 -6.08 26.16
C ASP A 689 13.90 -5.22 27.23
N VAL A 690 14.50 -5.01 28.41
CA VAL A 690 13.87 -4.36 29.60
C VAL A 690 14.69 -3.14 30.06
N ALA A 691 15.07 -2.29 29.12
CA ALA A 691 16.18 -1.34 29.28
C ALA A 691 16.01 -0.23 30.34
N ARG A 692 16.68 -0.40 31.49
CA ARG A 692 17.38 0.66 32.25
C ARG A 692 18.69 0.09 32.83
N ALA A 693 19.77 0.11 32.04
CA ALA A 693 21.08 -0.49 32.37
C ALA A 693 22.21 0.53 32.64
N GLU A 694 21.85 1.77 32.97
CA GLU A 694 22.81 2.78 33.45
C GLU A 694 23.39 2.30 34.80
N ASP A 695 24.70 2.03 34.85
CA ASP A 695 25.40 1.38 35.99
C ASP A 695 25.01 -0.09 36.24
N LEU A 696 24.89 -0.91 35.18
CA LEU A 696 24.94 -2.37 35.29
C LEU A 696 26.41 -2.87 35.32
N HIS A 697 26.73 -3.76 36.25
CA HIS A 697 28.01 -4.48 36.27
C HIS A 697 27.81 -6.00 36.36
N VAL A 698 28.54 -6.77 35.54
CA VAL A 698 28.53 -8.23 35.56
C VAL A 698 29.91 -8.76 35.93
N THR A 699 30.00 -9.61 36.95
CA THR A 699 31.23 -10.29 37.38
C THR A 699 31.13 -11.77 37.00
N VAL A 700 31.97 -12.23 36.08
CA VAL A 700 32.04 -13.65 35.70
C VAL A 700 33.14 -14.33 36.51
N VAL A 701 32.83 -15.42 37.22
CA VAL A 701 33.77 -16.16 38.08
C VAL A 701 34.03 -17.56 37.52
N THR A 702 35.31 -17.93 37.39
CA THR A 702 35.73 -19.21 36.78
C THR A 702 36.90 -19.86 37.52
N ASN A 703 37.08 -21.17 37.33
CA ASN A 703 38.33 -21.90 37.57
C ASN A 703 38.69 -22.78 36.35
N GLY A 704 39.92 -23.28 36.26
CA GLY A 704 40.41 -24.13 35.15
C GLY A 704 40.49 -23.50 33.73
N MET A 705 39.84 -22.36 33.49
CA MET A 705 39.63 -21.72 32.17
C MET A 705 40.87 -21.33 31.35
N GLN A 706 41.95 -20.86 32.00
CA GLN A 706 43.12 -20.30 31.33
C GLN A 706 44.34 -20.48 32.23
N ARG A 707 45.53 -20.76 31.67
CA ARG A 707 46.76 -20.88 32.45
C ARG A 707 47.31 -19.49 32.83
N VAL A 708 47.70 -19.32 34.10
CA VAL A 708 48.22 -18.06 34.65
C VAL A 708 49.72 -18.13 34.92
N PHE A 709 50.19 -19.25 35.46
CA PHE A 709 51.59 -19.58 35.70
C PHE A 709 51.93 -20.90 34.95
N ASP A 710 52.39 -21.92 35.66
CA ASP A 710 52.73 -23.24 35.11
C ASP A 710 51.66 -24.31 35.39
N GLU A 711 50.45 -23.93 35.83
CA GLU A 711 49.38 -24.88 36.12
C GLU A 711 48.82 -25.57 34.87
N VAL A 712 48.25 -26.77 35.03
CA VAL A 712 47.61 -27.48 33.91
C VAL A 712 46.33 -26.77 33.50
N LEU A 713 46.16 -26.56 32.18
CA LEU A 713 44.95 -25.99 31.59
C LEU A 713 43.83 -27.04 31.56
N ALA A 714 43.13 -27.20 32.68
CA ALA A 714 42.14 -28.26 32.86
C ALA A 714 40.90 -28.12 31.96
N TYR A 715 40.33 -26.90 31.87
CA TYR A 715 39.00 -26.67 31.28
C TYR A 715 39.02 -25.50 30.26
N PRO A 716 39.76 -25.63 29.15
CA PRO A 716 39.92 -24.57 28.14
C PRO A 716 38.59 -24.15 27.50
N GLU A 717 37.60 -25.02 27.44
CA GLU A 717 36.28 -24.75 26.87
C GLU A 717 35.48 -23.70 27.65
N LYS A 718 35.76 -23.51 28.95
CA LYS A 718 35.18 -22.41 29.73
C LYS A 718 35.58 -21.05 29.18
N ALA A 719 36.65 -20.94 28.38
CA ALA A 719 37.15 -19.68 27.85
C ALA A 719 36.23 -19.06 26.77
N THR A 720 35.24 -19.79 26.25
CA THR A 720 34.22 -19.21 25.35
C THR A 720 33.45 -18.06 26.01
N VAL A 721 33.31 -18.09 27.34
CA VAL A 721 32.69 -17.03 28.15
C VAL A 721 33.37 -15.67 27.99
N LEU A 722 34.65 -15.65 27.60
CA LEU A 722 35.40 -14.42 27.30
C LEU A 722 34.83 -13.67 26.09
N GLY A 723 34.24 -14.38 25.11
CA GLY A 723 33.59 -13.77 23.96
C GLY A 723 32.39 -12.93 24.39
N THR A 724 31.44 -13.54 25.11
CA THR A 724 30.30 -12.84 25.72
C THR A 724 30.73 -11.68 26.62
N ALA A 725 31.73 -11.88 27.48
CA ALA A 725 32.22 -10.85 28.40
C ALA A 725 32.81 -9.61 27.70
N LEU A 726 33.36 -9.77 26.49
CA LEU A 726 33.92 -8.67 25.68
C LEU A 726 32.89 -8.01 24.75
N VAL A 727 31.79 -8.70 24.44
CA VAL A 727 30.70 -8.20 23.57
C VAL A 727 29.63 -7.44 24.37
N ILE A 728 29.27 -7.91 25.57
CA ILE A 728 28.20 -7.29 26.38
C ILE A 728 28.39 -5.76 26.57
N PRO A 729 29.57 -5.22 26.95
CA PRO A 729 29.79 -3.77 27.07
C PRO A 729 29.73 -2.97 25.75
N ARG A 730 29.71 -3.65 24.60
CA ARG A 730 29.63 -3.02 23.26
C ARG A 730 28.19 -2.92 22.77
N GLU A 731 27.39 -3.95 23.03
CA GLU A 731 25.98 -4.02 22.65
C GLU A 731 25.06 -3.36 23.70
N MET A 732 25.49 -3.28 24.97
CA MET A 732 24.72 -2.70 26.09
C MET A 732 25.43 -1.46 26.68
N PRO A 733 25.11 -0.24 26.21
CA PRO A 733 25.68 0.99 26.75
C PRO A 733 25.50 1.11 28.27
N GLY A 734 26.51 1.63 28.96
CA GLY A 734 26.51 1.76 30.43
C GLY A 734 26.79 0.46 31.19
N THR A 735 26.81 -0.71 30.52
CA THR A 735 27.14 -1.99 31.14
C THR A 735 28.65 -2.21 31.18
N THR A 736 29.15 -2.70 32.31
CA THR A 736 30.57 -3.08 32.48
C THR A 736 30.69 -4.55 32.88
N VAL A 737 31.77 -5.22 32.48
CA VAL A 737 32.02 -6.64 32.80
C VAL A 737 33.40 -6.82 33.43
N SER A 738 33.44 -7.36 34.64
CA SER A 738 34.66 -7.87 35.26
C SER A 738 34.78 -9.39 35.13
N ARG A 739 36.01 -9.89 35.21
CA ARG A 739 36.33 -11.32 35.07
C ARG A 739 37.22 -11.71 36.24
N SER A 740 36.76 -12.64 37.05
CA SER A 740 37.51 -13.21 38.18
C SER A 740 37.85 -14.66 37.90
N ARG A 741 39.08 -15.06 38.26
CA ARG A 741 39.54 -16.45 38.26
C ARG A 741 39.90 -16.81 39.68
N ARG A 742 39.27 -17.84 40.25
CA ARG A 742 39.84 -18.53 41.42
C ARG A 742 41.09 -19.23 40.91
N GLY A 743 42.25 -18.72 41.31
CA GLY A 743 43.51 -19.44 41.15
C GLY A 743 43.59 -20.52 42.22
N ASP A 744 43.99 -21.73 41.82
CA ASP A 744 44.25 -22.81 42.75
C ASP A 744 45.59 -22.53 43.45
N LEU A 745 45.51 -21.74 44.52
CA LEU A 745 46.66 -21.46 45.39
C LEU A 745 47.21 -22.78 45.92
N PRO A 746 48.50 -23.11 45.72
CA PRO A 746 49.08 -24.33 46.25
C PRO A 746 48.92 -24.34 47.78
N SER A 747 48.45 -25.48 48.30
CA SER A 747 48.15 -25.67 49.73
C SER A 747 49.31 -25.20 50.60
N ALA A 748 49.01 -24.40 51.64
CA ALA A 748 50.01 -23.71 52.46
C ALA A 748 50.97 -24.68 53.18
N GLY A 749 52.08 -25.01 52.51
CA GLY A 749 53.05 -26.04 52.92
C GLY A 749 54.51 -25.70 52.61
N ALA A 750 54.82 -24.42 52.36
CA ALA A 750 56.19 -23.90 52.22
C ALA A 750 56.33 -22.56 52.95
N GLY A 751 57.47 -22.32 53.59
CA GLY A 751 57.63 -21.31 54.64
C GLY A 751 57.38 -19.86 54.22
N ALA A 752 56.63 -19.12 55.05
CA ALA A 752 56.38 -17.68 54.87
C ALA A 752 57.57 -16.82 55.34
N PRO A 753 58.13 -15.93 54.49
CA PRO A 753 59.08 -14.91 54.93
C PRO A 753 58.38 -13.84 55.79
N ARG A 754 59.01 -13.43 56.90
CA ARG A 754 58.46 -12.38 57.78
C ARG A 754 58.67 -10.99 57.18
N LEU A 755 57.62 -10.15 57.21
CA LEU A 755 57.74 -8.72 56.96
C LEU A 755 58.48 -8.01 58.11
N PRO A 756 59.50 -7.18 57.84
CA PRO A 756 60.10 -6.31 58.85
C PRO A 756 59.22 -5.07 59.09
N SER A 757 58.92 -4.77 60.35
CA SER A 757 58.08 -3.64 60.75
C SER A 757 58.88 -2.40 61.19
N ARG A 758 58.75 -1.29 60.46
CA ARG A 758 58.86 0.12 60.91
C ARG A 758 58.43 1.00 59.71
N ALA A 759 57.56 2.01 59.83
CA ALA A 759 57.40 3.08 60.82
C ALA A 759 58.44 4.21 60.69
N ASP A 760 57.96 5.44 60.88
CA ASP A 760 58.62 6.75 60.70
C ASP A 760 59.17 7.10 59.31
N SER A 761 59.41 8.37 58.97
CA SER A 761 58.58 9.58 59.15
C SER A 761 59.16 10.72 58.29
N GLY A 762 58.32 11.56 57.69
CA GLY A 762 58.53 13.01 57.59
C GLY A 762 59.59 13.63 56.64
N ARG A 763 59.09 14.66 55.93
CA ARG A 763 59.67 16.03 55.74
C ARG A 763 60.57 16.34 54.53
N ARG A 764 60.40 17.62 54.09
CA ARG A 764 61.21 18.49 53.20
C ARG A 764 60.99 18.24 51.68
N SER A 765 60.27 19.09 50.92
CA SER A 765 60.38 20.56 50.60
C SER A 765 61.33 20.84 49.43
N PRO A 766 60.96 21.66 48.42
CA PRO A 766 60.76 23.14 48.49
C PRO A 766 59.34 23.58 48.01
N THR A 767 58.73 24.76 48.25
CA THR A 767 59.04 26.21 48.03
C THR A 767 59.25 26.61 46.55
N HIS A 768 58.77 27.74 46.01
CA HIS A 768 58.29 29.00 46.62
C HIS A 768 57.32 29.81 45.69
N CYS A 769 56.62 30.82 46.26
CA CYS A 769 55.87 32.01 45.74
C CYS A 769 55.61 32.27 44.22
N GLY A 770 54.59 33.05 43.80
CA GLY A 770 53.46 33.71 44.52
C GLY A 770 52.96 35.04 43.89
N ARG A 771 51.76 35.51 44.33
CA ARG A 771 51.17 36.89 44.21
C ARG A 771 50.64 37.46 42.85
N THR A 772 49.31 37.43 42.71
CA THR A 772 48.37 38.57 42.50
C THR A 772 48.75 39.87 41.74
N CYS A 773 47.79 40.30 40.88
CA CYS A 773 47.39 41.67 40.46
C CYS A 773 47.96 42.34 39.18
N CYS A 774 47.04 43.06 38.51
CA CYS A 774 47.16 43.94 37.32
C CYS A 774 47.88 45.28 37.64
N PRO A 775 48.14 46.24 36.70
CA PRO A 775 47.55 46.44 35.35
C PRO A 775 48.48 47.02 34.23
N GLY A 776 47.93 47.41 33.06
CA GLY A 776 48.50 48.50 32.24
C GLY A 776 48.54 48.37 30.70
N ARG A 777 48.17 49.46 29.99
CA ARG A 777 48.60 49.89 28.62
C ARG A 777 49.71 50.97 28.80
N PRO A 778 50.45 51.53 27.77
CA PRO A 778 50.13 51.63 26.34
C PRO A 778 51.29 51.68 25.26
N ARG A 779 50.88 51.59 23.97
CA ARG A 779 51.32 52.26 22.70
C ARG A 779 52.77 52.79 22.42
N LYS A 780 53.09 52.73 21.10
CA LYS A 780 54.18 53.36 20.27
C LYS A 780 55.51 52.57 20.23
N SER A 781 56.30 52.56 19.14
CA SER A 781 56.30 53.36 17.87
C SER A 781 56.74 52.56 16.62
N SER A 782 56.32 53.01 15.42
CA SER A 782 56.78 52.58 14.07
C SER A 782 57.99 53.45 13.59
N PRO A 783 58.57 53.37 12.35
CA PRO A 783 58.01 53.07 11.00
C PRO A 783 58.59 51.74 10.41
N ILE A 784 58.74 51.39 9.11
CA ILE A 784 58.74 52.01 7.76
C ILE A 784 57.99 51.11 6.73
N ALA A 785 57.74 51.61 5.52
CA ALA A 785 57.06 50.98 4.36
C ALA A 785 57.99 50.08 3.49
N ARG A 786 57.62 49.44 2.36
CA ARG A 786 56.47 49.48 1.41
C ARG A 786 56.12 48.02 1.02
N GLY A 787 54.89 47.60 0.73
CA GLY A 787 53.99 47.94 -0.40
C GLY A 787 53.71 46.65 -1.23
N ALA A 788 52.58 46.40 -1.90
CA ALA A 788 51.36 47.18 -2.12
C ALA A 788 50.10 46.28 -2.32
N ALA A 789 48.92 46.92 -2.38
CA ALA A 789 47.53 46.47 -2.65
C ALA A 789 47.22 44.99 -3.03
N GLY A 790 46.12 44.36 -2.57
CA GLY A 790 45.14 44.72 -1.53
C GLY A 790 43.67 44.83 -1.97
N CYS A 791 42.80 44.00 -1.36
CA CYS A 791 41.32 44.07 -1.34
C CYS A 791 40.58 43.83 -2.68
N GLY A 792 39.26 43.54 -2.70
CA GLY A 792 38.30 43.47 -1.60
C GLY A 792 37.00 42.74 -2.00
N SER A 793 35.99 42.69 -1.13
CA SER A 793 34.87 41.72 -1.25
C SER A 793 33.46 42.29 -1.05
N THR A 794 32.46 41.53 -1.52
CA THR A 794 31.04 41.45 -1.09
C THR A 794 30.03 42.57 -1.39
N THR A 795 28.76 42.12 -1.55
CA THR A 795 27.50 42.87 -1.78
C THR A 795 27.36 43.56 -3.16
N GLY A 796 26.17 43.67 -3.76
CA GLY A 796 24.86 43.08 -3.44
C GLY A 796 23.70 43.70 -4.27
N TRP A 797 22.49 43.12 -4.13
CA TRP A 797 21.19 43.66 -4.59
C TRP A 797 20.78 43.59 -6.09
N ARG A 798 19.48 43.87 -6.29
CA ARG A 798 18.62 43.65 -7.48
C ARG A 798 18.80 44.68 -8.59
N SER A 799 18.41 44.37 -9.82
CA SER A 799 17.38 45.14 -10.58
C SER A 799 17.04 44.51 -11.95
N LYS A 800 16.16 45.17 -12.73
CA LYS A 800 15.64 44.77 -14.05
C LYS A 800 16.44 45.45 -15.18
N ALA A 801 16.58 44.82 -16.34
CA ALA A 801 16.42 45.45 -17.67
C ALA A 801 16.57 44.41 -18.81
N ALA A 802 16.09 44.76 -20.01
CA ALA A 802 16.34 44.03 -21.26
C ALA A 802 17.43 44.73 -22.09
N PRO A 803 17.84 44.12 -23.21
CA PRO A 803 17.93 44.90 -24.46
C PRO A 803 17.07 44.30 -25.60
N THR A 804 16.74 45.17 -26.57
CA THR A 804 16.02 44.88 -27.82
C THR A 804 16.99 44.81 -29.02
N VAL A 805 16.44 44.86 -30.26
CA VAL A 805 17.09 45.07 -31.58
C VAL A 805 17.32 43.78 -32.40
N PRO A 806 16.94 43.72 -33.71
CA PRO A 806 15.96 44.49 -34.49
C PRO A 806 14.90 43.63 -35.23
N ARG A 807 13.96 44.29 -35.92
CA ARG A 807 13.16 43.69 -37.02
C ARG A 807 13.81 43.98 -38.37
N CYS A 808 13.63 43.07 -39.34
CA CYS A 808 13.69 43.37 -40.77
C CYS A 808 12.39 42.88 -41.46
N SER A 809 12.09 43.37 -42.67
CA SER A 809 10.79 43.17 -43.34
C SER A 809 10.94 42.54 -44.74
N GLY A 810 9.96 41.74 -45.19
CA GLY A 810 10.10 40.96 -46.44
C GLY A 810 8.85 40.24 -46.95
N ARG A 811 7.98 40.99 -47.62
CA ARG A 811 6.74 40.63 -48.36
C ARG A 811 6.68 39.28 -49.13
N ARG A 812 5.47 38.69 -49.09
CA ARG A 812 4.66 38.09 -50.19
C ARG A 812 5.00 36.71 -50.82
N ALA A 813 3.89 36.00 -51.11
CA ALA A 813 3.65 35.09 -52.26
C ALA A 813 4.39 33.73 -52.31
N SER A 814 3.89 32.69 -53.00
CA SER A 814 2.50 32.30 -53.34
C SER A 814 2.50 30.91 -54.01
N ILE A 815 1.43 30.12 -53.82
CA ILE A 815 0.89 29.11 -54.77
C ILE A 815 1.89 28.16 -55.46
N CYS A 816 1.84 26.88 -55.09
CA CYS A 816 1.58 25.79 -56.07
C CYS A 816 1.20 24.48 -55.37
N SER A 817 0.06 23.92 -55.76
CA SER A 817 -0.25 22.49 -55.61
C SER A 817 0.11 21.79 -56.93
N PRO A 818 -0.03 20.46 -56.99
CA PRO A 818 -0.91 19.95 -58.03
C PRO A 818 -2.05 19.08 -57.48
N ALA A 819 -3.23 19.29 -58.05
CA ALA A 819 -4.35 18.35 -58.07
C ALA A 819 -4.29 17.58 -59.43
N VAL A 820 -5.11 16.59 -59.80
CA VAL A 820 -6.28 15.92 -59.19
C VAL A 820 -6.50 14.55 -59.89
N SER A 821 -7.57 13.82 -59.54
CA SER A 821 -8.14 12.64 -60.24
C SER A 821 -7.44 11.27 -60.05
N GLY A 822 -8.17 10.14 -60.09
CA GLY A 822 -9.63 10.01 -60.15
C GLY A 822 -10.16 8.57 -60.27
N THR A 823 -11.50 8.44 -60.23
CA THR A 823 -12.34 7.27 -60.60
C THR A 823 -12.15 5.91 -59.91
N SER A 824 -13.23 5.39 -59.33
CA SER A 824 -13.45 3.94 -59.06
C SER A 824 -13.88 3.20 -60.33
N PRO A 825 -13.93 1.86 -60.30
CA PRO A 825 -15.25 1.20 -60.40
C PRO A 825 -15.45 0.04 -59.40
N SER A 826 -16.59 -0.67 -59.50
CA SER A 826 -17.08 -1.65 -58.51
C SER A 826 -17.63 -2.94 -59.15
N SER A 827 -18.09 -3.89 -58.30
CA SER A 827 -18.69 -5.21 -58.63
C SER A 827 -17.66 -6.30 -59.04
N SER A 828 -17.63 -7.53 -58.50
CA SER A 828 -18.57 -8.68 -58.46
C SER A 828 -18.15 -9.78 -59.47
N ARG A 829 -18.37 -11.11 -59.32
CA ARG A 829 -19.09 -11.94 -58.32
C ARG A 829 -18.69 -13.44 -58.46
N THR A 830 -18.93 -14.26 -57.41
CA THR A 830 -19.26 -15.73 -57.40
C THR A 830 -18.31 -16.87 -57.88
N ASN A 831 -18.15 -17.87 -56.97
CA ASN A 831 -18.37 -19.35 -57.12
C ASN A 831 -17.29 -20.37 -57.56
N LEU A 832 -16.90 -21.22 -56.58
CA LEU A 832 -16.96 -22.72 -56.51
C LEU A 832 -16.20 -23.63 -57.52
N PRO A 833 -15.75 -24.83 -57.06
CA PRO A 833 -16.55 -26.07 -57.16
C PRO A 833 -16.60 -26.95 -55.86
N ARG A 834 -17.20 -28.16 -55.94
CA ARG A 834 -17.51 -29.09 -54.82
C ARG A 834 -17.01 -30.54 -55.06
N GLY A 835 -16.88 -31.33 -53.98
CA GLY A 835 -16.94 -32.82 -53.95
C GLY A 835 -15.60 -33.54 -54.18
N SER A 836 -15.40 -34.82 -53.78
CA SER A 836 -16.15 -35.73 -52.89
C SER A 836 -15.24 -36.95 -52.51
N GLY A 837 -15.53 -37.69 -51.43
CA GLY A 837 -14.73 -38.87 -50.97
C GLY A 837 -14.99 -40.18 -51.74
N PRO A 838 -14.65 -41.40 -51.24
CA PRO A 838 -14.24 -41.78 -49.85
C PRO A 838 -13.10 -42.85 -49.73
N GLY A 839 -12.87 -43.40 -48.51
CA GLY A 839 -12.11 -44.65 -48.23
C GLY A 839 -10.94 -44.47 -47.22
N SER A 840 -11.01 -44.93 -45.95
CA SER A 840 -10.83 -46.32 -45.42
C SER A 840 -9.40 -46.86 -45.65
N CYS A 841 -8.53 -47.13 -44.67
CA CYS A 841 -8.67 -47.78 -43.35
C CYS A 841 -7.48 -47.40 -42.42
N LEU A 842 -7.26 -47.87 -41.17
CA LEU A 842 -7.86 -48.87 -40.25
C LEU A 842 -7.50 -48.52 -38.77
N SER A 843 -7.91 -49.38 -37.81
CA SER A 843 -7.54 -49.54 -36.38
C SER A 843 -7.63 -48.33 -35.41
N GLY A 844 -8.13 -48.47 -34.18
CA GLY A 844 -8.84 -49.60 -33.54
C GLY A 844 -9.36 -49.21 -32.13
N GLU A 845 -10.65 -49.44 -31.85
CA GLU A 845 -11.30 -49.17 -30.55
C GLU A 845 -11.31 -50.45 -29.67
N PRO A 846 -11.57 -50.38 -28.35
CA PRO A 846 -12.97 -50.42 -27.90
C PRO A 846 -13.33 -49.61 -26.63
N ARG A 847 -14.61 -49.24 -26.51
CA ARG A 847 -15.27 -48.76 -25.29
C ARG A 847 -15.79 -49.91 -24.42
N PHE A 848 -16.14 -49.63 -23.15
CA PHE A 848 -17.35 -50.23 -22.53
C PHE A 848 -18.01 -49.31 -21.49
N ARG A 849 -19.17 -49.74 -20.96
CA ARG A 849 -20.17 -48.96 -20.19
C ARG A 849 -20.12 -49.25 -18.68
N HIS A 850 -20.74 -48.39 -17.87
CA HIS A 850 -21.16 -48.72 -16.49
C HIS A 850 -22.56 -48.22 -16.15
N ALA A 851 -23.25 -48.94 -15.24
CA ALA A 851 -24.55 -48.57 -14.69
C ALA A 851 -24.81 -49.19 -13.30
N ARG A 852 -25.29 -48.35 -12.36
CA ARG A 852 -26.17 -48.59 -11.19
C ARG A 852 -26.09 -49.86 -10.30
N ASN A 853 -25.94 -49.58 -9.00
CA ASN A 853 -26.77 -49.99 -7.83
C ASN A 853 -26.39 -51.16 -6.88
N GLY A 854 -26.31 -50.81 -5.58
CA GLY A 854 -26.73 -51.63 -4.41
C GLY A 854 -25.62 -52.31 -3.58
N ARG A 855 -25.74 -52.52 -2.26
CA ARG A 855 -26.65 -51.95 -1.19
C ARG A 855 -26.10 -52.33 0.22
N LEU A 856 -26.85 -52.00 1.29
CA LEU A 856 -26.62 -52.19 2.76
C LEU A 856 -26.04 -50.92 3.46
N THR A 857 -26.71 -50.17 4.35
CA THR A 857 -27.28 -50.43 5.72
C THR A 857 -26.22 -50.74 6.78
N THR A 858 -26.13 -50.11 7.96
CA THR A 858 -27.12 -49.43 8.85
C THR A 858 -26.55 -48.11 9.44
N GLY A 859 -27.24 -47.24 10.21
CA GLY A 859 -28.60 -47.22 10.78
C GLY A 859 -28.92 -45.84 11.41
N CYS A 860 -30.14 -45.63 11.94
CA CYS A 860 -30.64 -44.32 12.40
C CYS A 860 -30.46 -44.06 13.91
N THR A 861 -30.42 -42.78 14.33
CA THR A 861 -31.42 -42.12 15.22
C THR A 861 -31.06 -40.63 15.43
N ALA A 862 -31.97 -39.84 16.00
CA ALA A 862 -31.83 -38.38 16.15
C ALA A 862 -32.35 -37.87 17.50
N THR A 863 -31.81 -36.75 17.99
CA THR A 863 -32.42 -35.90 19.05
C THR A 863 -31.89 -34.45 19.01
N MET A 864 -32.73 -33.51 19.44
CA MET A 864 -32.44 -32.10 19.76
C MET A 864 -31.91 -31.95 21.22
N PRO A 865 -31.70 -30.76 21.87
CA PRO A 865 -31.94 -29.37 21.45
C PRO A 865 -30.84 -28.32 21.79
N CYS A 866 -31.18 -27.06 21.48
CA CYS A 866 -30.51 -25.79 21.79
C CYS A 866 -30.33 -25.48 23.30
N ALA A 867 -29.22 -24.80 23.69
CA ALA A 867 -29.27 -23.67 24.66
C ALA A 867 -27.95 -22.82 24.75
N ALA A 868 -28.12 -21.50 24.64
CA ALA A 868 -27.45 -20.40 25.37
C ALA A 868 -25.90 -20.31 25.60
N ARG A 869 -25.32 -19.28 24.97
CA ARG A 869 -24.46 -18.19 25.54
C ARG A 869 -23.29 -18.53 26.49
N LEU A 870 -22.08 -18.10 26.09
CA LEU A 870 -21.44 -16.89 26.70
C LEU A 870 -20.31 -16.32 25.81
N ARG A 871 -19.86 -15.10 26.11
CA ARG A 871 -18.85 -14.35 25.33
C ARG A 871 -17.43 -14.70 25.79
N GLN A 872 -16.47 -14.82 24.85
CA GLN A 872 -15.04 -14.58 25.12
C GLN A 872 -14.33 -14.03 23.87
N SER A 873 -13.24 -13.30 24.10
CA SER A 873 -12.54 -12.47 23.10
C SER A 873 -11.51 -13.27 22.28
N ALA A 874 -11.66 -13.26 20.95
CA ALA A 874 -10.73 -13.93 20.04
C ALA A 874 -9.48 -13.07 19.76
N GLY A 875 -8.39 -13.33 20.50
CA GLY A 875 -7.08 -12.73 20.23
C GLY A 875 -6.45 -13.18 18.90
N TRP A 876 -5.83 -12.25 18.18
CA TRP A 876 -5.22 -12.51 16.86
C TRP A 876 -3.97 -13.40 16.95
N ARG A 877 -4.08 -14.69 16.57
CA ARG A 877 -2.91 -15.56 16.36
C ARG A 877 -2.26 -15.29 15.00
N ARG A 878 -1.09 -14.63 15.01
CA ARG A 878 -0.19 -14.59 13.83
C ARG A 878 0.26 -16.01 13.48
N LYS A 879 0.19 -16.38 12.20
CA LYS A 879 0.77 -17.64 11.67
C LYS A 879 2.27 -17.45 11.41
N GLY A 880 3.11 -18.33 11.94
CA GLY A 880 4.53 -18.42 11.58
C GLY A 880 4.76 -19.06 10.20
N PRO A 881 5.97 -18.93 9.63
CA PRO A 881 6.32 -19.55 8.36
C PRO A 881 6.42 -21.08 8.46
N ARG A 882 6.13 -21.79 7.36
CA ARG A 882 6.35 -23.24 7.24
C ARG A 882 7.68 -23.50 6.53
N CYS A 883 8.58 -24.22 7.17
CA CYS A 883 9.71 -24.85 6.48
C CYS A 883 9.23 -26.13 5.78
N PHE A 884 9.75 -26.40 4.58
CA PHE A 884 9.58 -27.68 3.88
C PHE A 884 10.86 -28.50 4.02
N THR A 885 10.71 -29.77 4.39
CA THR A 885 11.79 -30.78 4.42
C THR A 885 11.68 -31.68 3.20
N PHE A 886 12.77 -31.87 2.47
CA PHE A 886 12.88 -32.93 1.46
C PHE A 886 13.25 -34.27 2.14
N PRO A 887 12.62 -35.40 1.77
CA PRO A 887 13.15 -36.73 2.06
C PRO A 887 14.29 -37.07 1.08
N ALA A 888 15.15 -38.01 1.47
CA ALA A 888 16.27 -38.47 0.64
C ALA A 888 15.95 -39.78 -0.09
N MET A 889 16.13 -39.79 -1.42
CA MET A 889 16.53 -40.90 -2.29
C MET A 889 17.06 -40.32 -3.60
#